data_AF-A0A936QVL6-F1
#
_entry.id   AF-A0A936QVL6-F1
#
_cell.length_a   1.000
_cell.length_b   1.000
_cell.length_c   1.000
_cell.angle_alpha   90.00
_cell.angle_beta   90.00
_cell.angle_gamma   90.00
#
_symmetry.space_group_name_H-M   'P 1'
#
loop_
_entity.id
_entity.type
_entity.pdbx_description
1 polymer ?
#
loop_
_entity_poly.entity_id
_entity_poly.type
_entity_poly.pdbx_seq_one_letter_code
_entity_poly.pdbx_strand_id
1 'polypeptide(L)'
;MKPRFTLWAATLACAFSSLFLNAQAPGGFGCGTDQARARLLEADPTLRQQETEAENGLQAYLQAKAGLRDDADTIIYHIPIVFHVLYDPTTATDGHNVSDAQVYAALNELNTRYRKRNADTTQICCGFNAIAADARLQFDLPTKDPFGNPTNGIDRVTTQRSTLSGDFSKVSGWPRSNYMNIWVCNSIASAEVAGYAYYPSDAQDALGALRDGVMIEYTSLVSFALVHEIGHYLNLQHVWGNNNDAGVACGDDAVDDTPITKGYNLYCPGPVNNDICTPGVNENYQNYMDYSYCSVMYTAGQRDRMRATLNDDISGRNNLWQPANQAYTGINGNEVTSAPEPDFYTLTPFVCPGTQVQLKANVRRATANSWNWTFEGGDPATSTAENPFVSFDGPGTHNITLTAGNDNGTNSITKAQVVTVGSNWSEVPGLLNEPFNSLSAYQTWPSLNYEDNSTYWGWVDNVGHFAPGCAKLNASQTYDQVQDIFSGNTFSDQDVLLTPVMDLSNVSNIQFSFWFAYKTQTNVAADITESLEISYSTDCGKSWLLKESLTGGELVTAGIGNAAYTPQAGDWRQVVLNMSSIVQHDHVRFRFRYKSGLYSNDLFLDDVSISGTVGITENAQAASMSLFPNPATGRVSITVDLGTAGTGTLTIMDMMGRIAYTQAVHQGEAKLDLDLARLSISSGVYMVRVENGFGQRTEKLVVR
;
A
#
# COMPACT_ATOMS: atom_id res chain seq x y z
N MET A 1 -15.90 -38.48 -68.09
CA MET A 1 -14.60 -38.09 -67.49
C MET A 1 -14.85 -36.89 -66.59
N LYS A 2 -14.44 -36.99 -65.32
CA LYS A 2 -14.77 -36.07 -64.23
C LYS A 2 -14.40 -34.61 -64.54
N PRO A 3 -15.27 -33.61 -64.24
CA PRO A 3 -14.93 -32.21 -64.33
C PRO A 3 -14.30 -31.68 -63.03
N ARG A 4 -13.56 -30.59 -63.21
CA ARG A 4 -12.63 -29.93 -62.30
C ARG A 4 -13.33 -29.34 -61.06
N PHE A 5 -12.76 -29.58 -59.88
CA PHE A 5 -13.03 -28.81 -58.66
C PHE A 5 -11.93 -27.76 -58.47
N THR A 6 -12.35 -26.50 -58.40
CA THR A 6 -11.56 -25.32 -58.06
C THR A 6 -11.48 -25.23 -56.53
N LEU A 7 -10.29 -25.36 -55.96
CA LEU A 7 -10.06 -25.13 -54.52
C LEU A 7 -9.78 -23.64 -54.30
N TRP A 8 -10.66 -22.94 -53.59
CA TRP A 8 -10.41 -21.61 -53.06
C TRP A 8 -9.56 -21.74 -51.79
N ALA A 9 -8.34 -21.21 -51.82
CA ALA A 9 -7.54 -20.99 -50.62
C ALA A 9 -7.99 -19.66 -50.00
N ALA A 10 -8.61 -19.72 -48.82
CA ALA A 10 -8.89 -18.55 -48.01
C ALA A 10 -7.59 -18.11 -47.31
N THR A 11 -6.97 -17.05 -47.82
CA THR A 11 -5.94 -16.28 -47.12
C THR A 11 -6.56 -15.59 -45.92
N LEU A 12 -6.20 -16.03 -44.71
CA LEU A 12 -6.44 -15.29 -43.47
C LEU A 12 -5.52 -14.06 -43.48
N ALA A 13 -6.09 -12.90 -43.77
CA ALA A 13 -5.41 -11.62 -43.60
C ALA A 13 -5.41 -11.27 -42.10
N CYS A 14 -4.26 -11.44 -41.44
CA CYS A 14 -4.00 -10.79 -40.16
C CYS A 14 -3.96 -9.27 -40.39
N ALA A 15 -5.05 -8.60 -40.05
CA ALA A 15 -5.06 -7.15 -39.89
C ALA A 15 -4.19 -6.81 -38.67
N PHE A 16 -2.94 -6.39 -38.92
CA PHE A 16 -2.17 -5.62 -37.97
C PHE A 16 -2.90 -4.29 -37.76
N SER A 17 -3.73 -4.23 -36.73
CA SER A 17 -4.15 -2.96 -36.14
C SER A 17 -2.89 -2.34 -35.54
N SER A 18 -2.38 -1.31 -36.22
CA SER A 18 -1.40 -0.36 -35.70
C SER A 18 -1.94 0.24 -34.40
N LEU A 19 -1.56 -0.36 -33.28
CA LEU A 19 -1.65 0.26 -31.97
C LEU A 19 -0.75 1.49 -32.04
N PHE A 20 -1.39 2.66 -32.02
CA PHE A 20 -0.73 3.92 -31.74
C PHE A 20 0.02 3.74 -30.42
N LEU A 21 1.36 3.79 -30.47
CA LEU A 21 2.17 4.16 -29.32
C LEU A 21 1.74 5.58 -28.96
N ASN A 22 0.82 5.71 -28.01
CA ASN A 22 0.83 6.87 -27.15
C ASN A 22 2.10 6.75 -26.32
N ALA A 23 3.16 7.41 -26.78
CA ALA A 23 4.22 7.86 -25.89
C ALA A 23 3.53 8.75 -24.83
N GLN A 24 3.20 8.17 -23.69
CA GLN A 24 3.02 8.97 -22.49
C GLN A 24 4.37 9.63 -22.24
N ALA A 25 4.40 10.97 -22.30
CA ALA A 25 5.53 11.73 -21.80
C ALA A 25 5.80 11.26 -20.36
N PRO A 26 7.07 11.01 -19.96
CA PRO A 26 7.37 10.77 -18.55
C PRO A 26 6.87 11.97 -17.74
N GLY A 27 6.34 11.71 -16.55
CA GLY A 27 6.07 12.75 -15.55
C GLY A 27 7.31 13.63 -15.34
N GLY A 28 7.09 14.85 -14.84
CA GLY A 28 8.13 15.87 -14.73
C GLY A 28 9.44 15.35 -14.13
N PHE A 29 10.56 15.66 -14.78
CA PHE A 29 11.92 15.39 -14.29
C PHE A 29 12.33 16.50 -13.29
N GLY A 30 11.58 16.66 -12.21
CA GLY A 30 12.02 17.52 -11.11
C GLY A 30 12.91 16.73 -10.16
N CYS A 31 14.05 17.28 -9.75
CA CYS A 31 14.80 16.83 -8.58
C CYS A 31 14.40 17.66 -7.35
N GLY A 32 14.34 17.01 -6.20
CA GLY A 32 13.91 17.59 -4.93
C GLY A 32 15.07 18.01 -4.03
N THR A 33 16.31 17.79 -4.44
CA THR A 33 17.52 18.03 -3.63
C THR A 33 17.57 19.47 -3.12
N ASP A 34 17.39 20.46 -3.99
CA ASP A 34 17.41 21.87 -3.58
C ASP A 34 16.27 22.23 -2.61
N GLN A 35 15.07 21.66 -2.82
CA GLN A 35 13.91 21.91 -1.94
C GLN A 35 14.14 21.27 -0.56
N ALA A 36 14.66 20.06 -0.52
CA ALA A 36 15.00 19.36 0.72
C ALA A 36 16.09 20.11 1.49
N ARG A 37 17.15 20.53 0.80
CA ARG A 37 18.25 21.30 1.38
C ARG A 37 17.82 22.70 1.83
N ALA A 38 16.97 23.40 1.09
CA ALA A 38 16.45 24.70 1.50
C ALA A 38 15.69 24.61 2.83
N ARG A 39 14.81 23.61 2.99
CA ARG A 39 14.12 23.34 4.26
C ARG A 39 15.11 23.05 5.40
N LEU A 40 16.16 22.29 5.09
CA LEU A 40 17.18 21.94 6.06
C LEU A 40 18.00 23.16 6.52
N LEU A 41 18.46 23.99 5.58
CA LEU A 41 19.23 25.21 5.88
C LEU A 41 18.40 26.29 6.57
N GLU A 42 17.08 26.31 6.35
CA GLU A 42 16.16 27.16 7.11
C GLU A 42 16.02 26.68 8.56
N ALA A 43 15.90 25.37 8.76
CA ALA A 43 15.81 24.76 10.08
C ALA A 43 17.13 24.86 10.88
N ASP A 44 18.27 24.70 10.20
CA ASP A 44 19.60 24.81 10.80
C ASP A 44 20.58 25.60 9.91
N PRO A 45 20.70 26.93 10.12
CA PRO A 45 21.62 27.77 9.38
C PRO A 45 23.12 27.45 9.62
N THR A 46 23.47 26.66 10.65
CA THR A 46 24.88 26.32 10.95
C THR A 46 25.49 25.39 9.90
N LEU A 47 24.65 24.66 9.16
CA LEU A 47 25.06 23.78 8.07
C LEU A 47 25.78 24.52 6.94
N ARG A 48 25.54 25.82 6.74
CA ARG A 48 26.31 26.63 5.77
C ARG A 48 27.80 26.70 6.08
N GLN A 49 28.16 26.63 7.37
CA GLN A 49 29.57 26.57 7.76
C GLN A 49 30.17 25.21 7.35
N GLN A 50 29.43 24.12 7.55
CA GLN A 50 29.86 22.78 7.16
C GLN A 50 30.00 22.65 5.64
N GLU A 51 29.13 23.27 4.86
CA GLU A 51 29.26 23.38 3.40
C GLU A 51 30.58 24.06 3.00
N THR A 52 30.94 25.15 3.68
CA THR A 52 32.19 25.88 3.41
C THR A 52 33.40 25.02 3.75
N GLU A 53 33.36 24.29 4.87
CA GLU A 53 34.42 23.36 5.28
C GLU A 53 34.56 22.20 4.29
N ALA A 54 33.44 21.66 3.80
CA ALA A 54 33.41 20.61 2.78
C ALA A 54 33.99 21.05 1.44
N GLU A 55 33.65 22.26 0.99
CA GLU A 55 34.22 22.79 -0.25
C GLU A 55 35.73 23.01 -0.11
N ASN A 56 36.23 23.43 1.07
CA ASN A 56 37.66 23.58 1.29
C ASN A 56 38.42 22.24 1.21
N GLY A 57 37.89 21.17 1.81
CA GLY A 57 38.47 19.82 1.75
C GLY A 57 38.51 19.28 0.32
N LEU A 58 37.42 19.48 -0.41
CA LEU A 58 37.29 19.17 -1.82
C LEU A 58 38.32 19.89 -2.70
N GLN A 59 38.47 21.20 -2.54
CA GLN A 59 39.43 21.99 -3.29
C GLN A 59 40.87 21.53 -3.01
N ALA A 60 41.19 21.14 -1.77
CA ALA A 60 42.51 20.59 -1.44
C ALA A 60 42.80 19.28 -2.18
N TYR A 61 41.81 18.38 -2.30
CA TYR A 61 41.95 17.15 -3.09
C TYR A 61 42.16 17.45 -4.58
N LEU A 62 41.35 18.32 -5.16
CA LEU A 62 41.45 18.70 -6.58
C LEU A 62 42.82 19.32 -6.89
N GLN A 63 43.33 20.19 -6.01
CA GLN A 63 44.68 20.76 -6.13
C GLN A 63 45.78 19.70 -6.04
N ALA A 64 45.66 18.73 -5.13
CA ALA A 64 46.62 17.63 -5.04
C ALA A 64 46.60 16.74 -6.29
N LYS A 65 45.44 16.59 -6.92
CA LYS A 65 45.26 15.81 -8.16
C LYS A 65 45.75 16.55 -9.42
N ALA A 66 45.67 17.87 -9.47
CA ALA A 66 45.98 18.68 -10.67
C ALA A 66 47.39 18.44 -11.26
N GLY A 67 48.34 17.90 -10.49
CA GLY A 67 49.68 17.52 -10.95
C GLY A 67 49.83 16.08 -11.46
N LEU A 68 48.79 15.25 -11.37
CA LEU A 68 48.81 13.83 -11.74
C LEU A 68 48.20 13.63 -13.13
N ARG A 69 48.75 12.67 -13.90
CA ARG A 69 48.17 12.32 -15.20
C ARG A 69 46.88 11.51 -15.00
N ASP A 70 45.84 11.79 -15.78
CA ASP A 70 44.53 11.15 -15.62
C ASP A 70 44.51 9.65 -15.95
N ASP A 71 45.49 9.19 -16.73
CA ASP A 71 45.75 7.77 -17.04
C ASP A 71 46.43 7.00 -15.90
N ALA A 72 46.94 7.71 -14.88
CA ALA A 72 47.59 7.09 -13.72
C ALA A 72 46.59 6.55 -12.68
N ASP A 73 45.41 7.17 -12.55
CA ASP A 73 44.36 6.69 -11.67
C ASP A 73 43.50 5.65 -12.39
N THR A 74 43.71 4.37 -12.12
CA THR A 74 42.91 3.28 -12.73
C THR A 74 41.99 2.58 -11.73
N ILE A 75 41.94 3.08 -10.49
CA ILE A 75 41.27 2.43 -9.39
C ILE A 75 39.76 2.65 -9.50
N ILE A 76 39.02 1.54 -9.57
CA ILE A 76 37.57 1.53 -9.48
C ILE A 76 37.18 1.51 -8.00
N TYR A 77 36.35 2.46 -7.56
CA TYR A 77 35.80 2.46 -6.20
C TYR A 77 34.55 1.61 -6.18
N HIS A 78 34.62 0.49 -5.45
CA HIS A 78 33.51 -0.41 -5.19
C HIS A 78 32.74 0.07 -3.96
N ILE A 79 31.46 0.40 -4.13
CA ILE A 79 30.60 1.04 -3.13
C ILE A 79 29.45 0.08 -2.78
N PRO A 80 29.34 -0.35 -1.50
CA PRO A 80 28.20 -1.12 -1.04
C PRO A 80 26.93 -0.26 -1.10
N ILE A 81 25.94 -0.67 -1.90
CA ILE A 81 24.65 0.02 -2.06
C ILE A 81 23.52 -0.85 -1.53
N VAL A 82 22.65 -0.31 -0.68
CA VAL A 82 21.48 -1.02 -0.13
C VAL A 82 20.20 -0.32 -0.55
N PHE A 83 19.20 -1.09 -0.98
CA PHE A 83 17.88 -0.59 -1.36
C PHE A 83 16.86 -0.92 -0.27
N HIS A 84 16.32 0.10 0.38
CA HIS A 84 15.19 -0.01 1.30
C HIS A 84 13.90 0.19 0.50
N VAL A 85 13.24 -0.90 0.13
CA VAL A 85 11.94 -0.90 -0.54
C VAL A 85 10.86 -0.71 0.51
N LEU A 86 10.35 0.51 0.61
CA LEU A 86 9.30 0.90 1.53
C LEU A 86 7.96 0.75 0.83
N TYR A 87 7.03 -0.02 1.41
CA TYR A 87 5.70 -0.16 0.85
C TYR A 87 4.63 -0.27 1.92
N ASP A 88 3.45 0.22 1.60
CA ASP A 88 2.28 0.19 2.47
C ASP A 88 1.27 -0.78 1.87
N PRO A 89 1.00 -1.95 2.48
CA PRO A 89 0.10 -2.95 1.94
C PRO A 89 -1.37 -2.46 1.88
N THR A 90 -1.72 -1.37 2.57
CA THR A 90 -3.08 -0.81 2.62
C THR A 90 -3.40 0.10 1.44
N THR A 91 -2.37 0.75 0.90
CA THR A 91 -2.45 1.66 -0.25
C THR A 91 -1.72 1.11 -1.46
N ALA A 92 -1.01 -0.01 -1.31
CA ALA A 92 -0.28 -0.66 -2.37
C ALA A 92 -1.20 -0.99 -3.53
N THR A 93 -1.00 -0.28 -4.63
CA THR A 93 -1.29 -0.82 -5.96
C THR A 93 -0.19 -1.80 -6.34
N ASP A 94 -0.47 -2.66 -7.32
CA ASP A 94 0.54 -3.56 -7.87
C ASP A 94 1.73 -2.72 -8.39
N GLY A 95 2.88 -2.78 -7.71
CA GLY A 95 4.10 -2.05 -8.09
C GLY A 95 4.86 -1.33 -6.97
N HIS A 96 4.21 -0.97 -5.85
CA HIS A 96 4.87 -0.27 -4.73
C HIS A 96 6.01 -1.10 -4.10
N ASN A 97 5.77 -2.40 -3.92
CA ASN A 97 6.81 -3.35 -3.51
C ASN A 97 7.60 -3.81 -4.75
N VAL A 98 8.54 -2.98 -5.22
CA VAL A 98 9.31 -3.23 -6.46
C VAL A 98 10.03 -4.59 -6.43
N SER A 99 10.05 -5.28 -7.56
CA SER A 99 10.68 -6.60 -7.67
C SER A 99 12.21 -6.54 -7.56
N ASP A 100 12.85 -7.64 -7.15
CA ASP A 100 14.31 -7.79 -7.19
C ASP A 100 14.86 -7.48 -8.59
N ALA A 101 14.15 -7.89 -9.64
CA ALA A 101 14.53 -7.62 -11.03
C ALA A 101 14.58 -6.12 -11.35
N GLN A 102 13.67 -5.31 -10.79
CA GLN A 102 13.72 -3.84 -10.95
C GLN A 102 14.92 -3.25 -10.20
N VAL A 103 15.23 -3.73 -9.00
CA VAL A 103 16.43 -3.30 -8.26
C VAL A 103 17.71 -3.66 -9.02
N TYR A 104 17.79 -4.87 -9.59
CA TYR A 104 18.94 -5.28 -10.42
C TYR A 104 19.04 -4.47 -11.70
N ALA A 105 17.91 -4.11 -12.32
CA ALA A 105 17.90 -3.23 -13.48
C ALA A 105 18.44 -1.83 -13.13
N ALA A 106 18.03 -1.27 -12.00
CA ALA A 106 18.55 0.01 -11.50
C ALA A 106 20.06 -0.06 -11.22
N LEU A 107 20.52 -1.10 -10.50
CA LEU A 107 21.94 -1.32 -10.24
C LEU A 107 22.77 -1.44 -11.53
N ASN A 108 22.25 -2.15 -12.53
CA ASN A 108 22.89 -2.29 -13.82
C ASN A 108 22.96 -0.94 -14.56
N GLU A 109 21.90 -0.14 -14.52
CA GLU A 109 21.89 1.20 -15.12
C GLU A 109 22.92 2.11 -14.45
N LEU A 110 22.99 2.13 -13.12
CA LEU A 110 24.00 2.86 -12.36
C LEU A 110 25.41 2.47 -12.79
N ASN A 111 25.71 1.17 -12.74
CA ASN A 111 27.02 0.66 -13.15
C ASN A 111 27.34 0.91 -14.63
N THR A 112 26.32 0.96 -15.49
CA THR A 112 26.52 1.28 -16.91
C THR A 112 26.90 2.75 -17.09
N ARG A 113 26.20 3.66 -16.41
CA ARG A 113 26.32 5.11 -16.56
C ARG A 113 27.55 5.66 -15.85
N TYR A 114 27.78 5.27 -14.60
CA TYR A 114 28.97 5.66 -13.83
C TYR A 114 30.27 5.06 -14.37
N ARG A 115 30.18 4.00 -15.18
CA ARG A 115 31.33 3.43 -15.89
C ARG A 115 31.48 3.87 -17.34
N LYS A 116 30.63 4.79 -17.82
CA LYS A 116 30.57 5.24 -19.23
C LYS A 116 30.52 4.04 -20.21
N ARG A 117 29.73 3.03 -19.86
CA ARG A 117 29.47 1.82 -20.67
C ARG A 117 28.14 1.89 -21.43
N ASN A 118 27.41 2.98 -21.26
CA ASN A 118 26.15 3.24 -21.96
C ASN A 118 26.37 3.39 -23.48
N ALA A 119 25.56 2.70 -24.28
CA ALA A 119 25.72 2.65 -25.74
C ALA A 119 25.44 4.00 -26.44
N ASP A 120 24.59 4.82 -25.82
CA ASP A 120 24.26 6.18 -26.26
C ASP A 120 25.39 7.19 -26.03
N THR A 121 26.55 6.81 -25.47
CA THR A 121 27.78 7.63 -25.51
C THR A 121 28.19 8.02 -26.93
N THR A 122 27.80 7.23 -27.93
CA THR A 122 27.98 7.55 -29.36
C THR A 122 27.22 8.81 -29.80
N GLN A 123 26.24 9.26 -29.02
CA GLN A 123 25.45 10.47 -29.27
C GLN A 123 26.08 11.73 -28.68
N ILE A 124 27.18 11.62 -27.94
CA ILE A 124 27.90 12.77 -27.39
C ILE A 124 28.40 13.64 -28.54
N CYS A 125 27.96 14.90 -28.57
CA CYS A 125 28.24 15.84 -29.64
C CYS A 125 29.12 17.00 -29.18
N CYS A 126 29.23 18.01 -30.04
CA CYS A 126 29.44 19.40 -29.61
C CYS A 126 30.80 19.69 -28.94
N GLY A 127 31.78 18.79 -29.11
CA GLY A 127 33.10 18.87 -28.50
C GLY A 127 33.24 18.15 -27.15
N PHE A 128 32.14 17.64 -26.58
CA PHE A 128 32.14 17.08 -25.22
C PHE A 128 32.75 15.67 -25.11
N ASN A 129 33.04 15.01 -26.22
CA ASN A 129 33.76 13.72 -26.22
C ASN A 129 35.12 13.79 -25.49
N ALA A 130 35.78 14.97 -25.51
CA ALA A 130 37.06 15.18 -24.86
C ALA A 130 36.98 15.25 -23.33
N ILE A 131 35.83 15.67 -22.79
CA ILE A 131 35.61 15.82 -21.34
C ILE A 131 34.75 14.68 -20.75
N ALA A 132 34.03 13.91 -21.58
CA ALA A 132 33.20 12.80 -21.13
C ALA A 132 34.04 11.69 -20.48
N ALA A 133 33.76 11.36 -19.22
CA ALA A 133 34.61 10.47 -18.42
C ALA A 133 33.89 9.25 -17.83
N ASP A 134 34.63 8.15 -17.69
CA ASP A 134 34.29 7.04 -16.78
C ASP A 134 34.50 7.55 -15.35
N ALA A 135 33.45 7.58 -14.52
CA ALA A 135 33.56 8.03 -13.13
C ALA A 135 34.40 7.07 -12.26
N ARG A 136 34.63 5.85 -12.74
CA ARG A 136 35.35 4.75 -12.08
C ARG A 136 34.71 4.39 -10.74
N LEU A 137 33.38 4.44 -10.69
CA LEU A 137 32.58 3.99 -9.55
C LEU A 137 31.79 2.75 -9.94
N GLN A 138 31.85 1.72 -9.11
CA GLN A 138 31.11 0.47 -9.24
C GLN A 138 30.27 0.31 -7.97
N PHE A 139 28.98 0.07 -8.13
CA PHE A 139 28.06 -0.20 -7.04
C PHE A 139 27.81 -1.69 -6.95
N ASP A 140 27.91 -2.22 -5.74
CA ASP A 140 27.78 -3.65 -5.46
C ASP A 140 26.76 -3.84 -4.33
N LEU A 141 25.84 -4.79 -4.48
CA LEU A 141 24.92 -5.13 -3.40
C LEU A 141 25.69 -5.83 -2.28
N PRO A 142 25.56 -5.39 -1.02
CA PRO A 142 26.21 -6.05 0.10
C PRO A 142 25.66 -7.46 0.30
N THR A 143 26.51 -8.36 0.79
CA THR A 143 26.09 -9.72 1.18
C THR A 143 26.00 -9.88 2.70
N LYS A 144 26.38 -8.85 3.47
CA LYS A 144 26.26 -8.79 4.92
C LYS A 144 25.45 -7.56 5.32
N ASP A 145 24.51 -7.75 6.21
CA ASP A 145 23.81 -6.66 6.88
C ASP A 145 24.71 -6.00 7.95
N PRO A 146 24.29 -4.91 8.61
CA PRO A 146 25.10 -4.25 9.64
C PRO A 146 25.48 -5.13 10.84
N PHE A 147 24.77 -6.24 11.04
CA PHE A 147 25.02 -7.22 12.12
C PHE A 147 25.85 -8.41 11.63
N GLY A 148 26.26 -8.43 10.36
CA GLY A 148 27.04 -9.49 9.74
C GLY A 148 26.22 -10.69 9.27
N ASN A 149 24.89 -10.63 9.29
CA ASN A 149 24.04 -11.69 8.76
C ASN A 149 23.96 -11.62 7.24
N PRO A 150 23.69 -12.76 6.55
CA PRO A 150 23.44 -12.77 5.12
C PRO A 150 22.32 -11.81 4.70
N THR A 151 22.55 -11.10 3.59
CA THR A 151 21.59 -10.23 2.91
C THR A 151 21.83 -10.26 1.38
N ASN A 152 20.84 -9.87 0.57
CA ASN A 152 20.97 -9.63 -0.86
C ASN A 152 21.07 -8.13 -1.20
N GLY A 153 21.18 -7.27 -0.19
CA GLY A 153 21.23 -5.81 -0.35
C GLY A 153 19.86 -5.16 -0.64
N ILE A 154 18.78 -5.92 -0.52
CA ILE A 154 17.39 -5.44 -0.69
C ILE A 154 16.66 -5.63 0.63
N ASP A 155 16.39 -4.53 1.30
CA ASP A 155 15.65 -4.48 2.56
C ASP A 155 14.19 -4.11 2.28
N ARG A 156 13.25 -5.02 2.56
CA ARG A 156 11.82 -4.83 2.28
C ARG A 156 11.10 -4.45 3.57
N VAL A 157 10.69 -3.19 3.66
CA VAL A 157 10.10 -2.61 4.87
C VAL A 157 8.64 -2.30 4.64
N THR A 158 7.77 -3.07 5.29
CA THR A 158 6.34 -2.74 5.39
C THR A 158 6.19 -1.51 6.27
N THR A 159 5.77 -0.39 5.71
CA THR A 159 5.48 0.82 6.49
C THR A 159 4.52 1.74 5.76
N GLN A 160 3.60 2.32 6.52
CA GLN A 160 2.67 3.32 6.03
C GLN A 160 3.38 4.66 5.78
N ARG A 161 4.52 4.87 6.42
CA ARG A 161 5.42 5.99 6.16
C ARG A 161 5.86 6.05 4.70
N SER A 162 5.83 4.96 3.94
CA SER A 162 6.16 4.93 2.51
C SER A 162 5.28 5.86 1.64
N THR A 163 4.11 6.26 2.15
CA THR A 163 3.23 7.26 1.55
C THR A 163 3.41 8.66 2.15
N LEU A 164 4.04 8.73 3.33
CA LEU A 164 4.41 9.96 4.03
C LEU A 164 5.71 10.49 3.41
N SER A 165 5.53 11.48 2.58
CA SER A 165 6.56 11.96 1.69
C SER A 165 7.76 12.63 2.38
N GLY A 166 8.97 12.43 1.87
CA GLY A 166 10.20 13.08 2.37
C GLY A 166 10.92 12.26 3.44
N ASP A 167 11.74 12.90 4.27
CA ASP A 167 12.66 12.18 5.17
C ASP A 167 11.95 11.33 6.23
N PHE A 168 10.66 11.58 6.51
CA PHE A 168 9.83 10.73 7.37
C PHE A 168 9.76 9.28 6.92
N SER A 169 9.83 9.06 5.59
CA SER A 169 9.86 7.73 5.00
C SER A 169 11.16 6.99 5.31
N LYS A 170 12.28 7.66 5.64
CA LYS A 170 13.61 7.04 5.77
C LYS A 170 13.76 6.22 7.05
N VAL A 171 13.09 5.08 7.07
CA VAL A 171 13.19 4.06 8.13
C VAL A 171 14.18 2.96 7.73
N SER A 172 14.63 2.17 8.71
CA SER A 172 15.54 1.03 8.49
C SER A 172 16.90 1.38 7.85
N GLY A 173 17.37 2.63 8.00
CA GLY A 173 18.66 3.05 7.45
C GLY A 173 19.83 2.26 8.00
N TRP A 174 20.74 1.81 7.13
CA TRP A 174 21.97 1.14 7.53
C TRP A 174 23.09 2.18 7.80
N PRO A 175 24.16 1.81 8.54
CA PRO A 175 25.23 2.75 8.86
C PRO A 175 25.84 3.36 7.59
N ARG A 176 25.58 4.66 7.39
CA ARG A 176 25.95 5.40 6.17
C ARG A 176 27.43 5.38 5.80
N SER A 177 28.31 5.20 6.79
CA SER A 177 29.77 5.07 6.58
C SER A 177 30.14 3.76 5.91
N ASN A 178 29.24 2.77 5.94
CA ASN A 178 29.48 1.42 5.46
C ASN A 178 28.63 1.10 4.22
N TYR A 179 27.44 1.72 4.12
CA TYR A 179 26.47 1.48 3.05
C TYR A 179 25.92 2.79 2.50
N MET A 180 25.82 2.89 1.17
CA MET A 180 25.02 3.92 0.52
C MET A 180 23.55 3.49 0.57
N ASN A 181 22.73 4.20 1.35
CA ASN A 181 21.31 3.92 1.50
C ASN A 181 20.50 4.53 0.35
N ILE A 182 19.67 3.72 -0.30
CA ILE A 182 18.68 4.14 -1.30
C ILE A 182 17.30 3.75 -0.78
N TRP A 183 16.46 4.73 -0.46
CA TRP A 183 15.06 4.48 -0.10
C TRP A 183 14.17 4.60 -1.33
N VAL A 184 13.42 3.54 -1.59
CA VAL A 184 12.41 3.48 -2.65
C VAL A 184 11.04 3.61 -1.96
N CYS A 185 10.32 4.70 -2.22
CA CYS A 185 9.02 4.97 -1.58
C CYS A 185 7.88 5.11 -2.60
N ASN A 186 6.65 5.11 -2.10
CA ASN A 186 5.45 5.16 -2.94
C ASN A 186 5.17 6.57 -3.45
N SER A 187 5.50 7.60 -2.66
CA SER A 187 5.29 9.01 -2.99
C SER A 187 6.34 9.88 -2.32
N ILE A 188 6.77 10.90 -3.03
CA ILE A 188 7.55 12.02 -2.49
C ILE A 188 6.73 13.33 -2.56
N ALA A 189 7.08 14.33 -1.74
CA ALA A 189 6.13 15.32 -1.19
C ALA A 189 5.61 16.32 -2.20
N SER A 190 6.21 16.34 -3.38
CA SER A 190 5.85 17.17 -4.50
C SER A 190 5.55 16.25 -5.68
N ALA A 191 4.36 16.39 -6.24
CA ALA A 191 3.89 15.64 -7.41
C ALA A 191 4.72 15.85 -8.70
N GLU A 192 5.83 16.59 -8.60
CA GLU A 192 6.71 17.01 -9.70
C GLU A 192 8.15 16.55 -9.51
N VAL A 193 8.47 15.85 -8.42
CA VAL A 193 9.83 15.38 -8.12
C VAL A 193 9.91 13.87 -8.29
N ALA A 194 11.02 13.37 -8.84
CA ALA A 194 11.33 11.94 -9.01
C ALA A 194 12.20 11.36 -7.89
N GLY A 195 13.06 12.19 -7.27
CA GLY A 195 13.91 11.83 -6.15
C GLY A 195 14.60 13.05 -5.52
N TYR A 196 15.36 12.80 -4.46
CA TYR A 196 16.27 13.78 -3.88
C TYR A 196 17.41 13.10 -3.11
N ALA A 197 18.51 13.81 -2.96
CA ALA A 197 19.65 13.42 -2.14
C ALA A 197 20.10 14.58 -1.23
N TYR A 198 21.05 14.30 -0.36
CA TYR A 198 21.72 15.27 0.48
C TYR A 198 23.21 15.32 0.15
N TYR A 199 23.79 16.52 0.16
CA TYR A 199 25.23 16.70 0.00
C TYR A 199 25.96 16.15 1.23
N PRO A 200 27.26 15.82 1.13
CA PRO A 200 28.04 15.36 2.27
C PRO A 200 27.94 16.27 3.49
N SER A 201 27.96 17.59 3.27
CA SER A 201 27.85 18.61 4.32
C SER A 201 26.51 18.58 5.06
N ASP A 202 25.42 18.21 4.37
CA ASP A 202 24.09 18.14 4.97
C ASP A 202 23.92 16.91 5.89
N ALA A 203 24.88 15.98 5.83
CA ALA A 203 24.86 14.69 6.50
C ALA A 203 25.95 14.56 7.59
N GLN A 204 26.62 15.63 7.98
CA GLN A 204 27.78 15.53 8.87
C GLN A 204 27.41 15.19 10.32
N ASP A 205 26.32 15.74 10.82
CA ASP A 205 25.87 15.61 12.21
C ASP A 205 25.12 14.29 12.47
N ALA A 206 24.76 14.06 13.75
CA ALA A 206 24.07 12.83 14.15
C ALA A 206 22.68 12.69 13.51
N LEU A 207 21.99 13.81 13.26
CA LEU A 207 20.71 13.81 12.56
C LEU A 207 20.94 13.64 11.05
N GLY A 208 21.93 14.33 10.50
CA GLY A 208 22.43 14.12 9.15
C GLY A 208 22.67 12.66 8.83
N ALA A 209 23.20 11.89 9.78
CA ALA A 209 23.43 10.47 9.62
C ALA A 209 22.18 9.62 9.35
N LEU A 210 21.01 10.04 9.86
CA LEU A 210 19.73 9.33 9.68
C LEU A 210 19.08 9.64 8.32
N ARG A 211 19.39 10.81 7.73
CA ARG A 211 18.85 11.22 6.42
C ARG A 211 19.80 10.96 5.24
N ASP A 212 21.05 10.59 5.52
CA ASP A 212 22.11 10.41 4.53
C ASP A 212 21.82 9.28 3.54
N GLY A 213 21.78 9.61 2.24
CA GLY A 213 21.46 8.70 1.15
C GLY A 213 20.56 9.36 0.12
N VAL A 214 19.92 8.52 -0.71
CA VAL A 214 19.02 8.95 -1.78
C VAL A 214 17.61 8.45 -1.50
N MET A 215 16.60 9.29 -1.73
CA MET A 215 15.21 8.87 -1.78
C MET A 215 14.69 8.98 -3.22
N ILE A 216 14.02 7.94 -3.71
CA ILE A 216 13.51 7.85 -5.07
C ILE A 216 12.07 7.31 -5.05
N GLU A 217 11.20 7.87 -5.89
CA GLU A 217 9.87 7.29 -6.11
C GLU A 217 10.01 5.94 -6.84
N TYR A 218 9.19 4.95 -6.46
CA TYR A 218 9.27 3.59 -7.02
C TYR A 218 9.14 3.54 -8.55
N THR A 219 8.38 4.45 -9.14
CA THR A 219 8.21 4.62 -10.61
C THR A 219 9.49 5.07 -11.31
N SER A 220 10.37 5.76 -10.57
CA SER A 220 11.59 6.39 -11.07
C SER A 220 12.86 5.59 -10.74
N LEU A 221 12.74 4.45 -10.05
CA LEU A 221 13.86 3.59 -9.64
C LEU A 221 14.76 3.18 -10.83
N VAL A 222 14.15 2.80 -11.96
CA VAL A 222 14.87 2.38 -13.18
C VAL A 222 14.89 3.52 -14.21
N SER A 223 15.20 4.73 -13.76
CA SER A 223 15.26 5.93 -14.59
C SER A 223 16.57 6.70 -14.39
N PHE A 224 16.82 7.72 -15.22
CA PHE A 224 17.97 8.61 -15.04
C PHE A 224 17.89 9.43 -13.74
N ALA A 225 16.72 9.56 -13.11
CA ALA A 225 16.59 10.29 -11.86
C ALA A 225 17.53 9.70 -10.79
N LEU A 226 17.62 8.38 -10.65
CA LEU A 226 18.53 7.77 -9.67
C LEU A 226 20.02 8.06 -9.99
N VAL A 227 20.39 8.09 -11.28
CA VAL A 227 21.74 8.47 -11.71
C VAL A 227 22.04 9.92 -11.30
N HIS A 228 21.08 10.82 -11.52
CA HIS A 228 21.16 12.23 -11.17
C HIS A 228 21.26 12.44 -9.65
N GLU A 229 20.39 11.80 -8.87
CA GLU A 229 20.38 11.94 -7.41
C GLU A 229 21.66 11.40 -6.75
N ILE A 230 22.24 10.31 -7.28
CA ILE A 230 23.53 9.83 -6.77
C ILE A 230 24.66 10.82 -7.13
N GLY A 231 24.52 11.59 -8.21
CA GLY A 231 25.41 12.71 -8.51
C GLY A 231 25.38 13.76 -7.40
N HIS A 232 24.18 14.17 -6.96
CA HIS A 232 24.01 15.06 -5.81
C HIS A 232 24.54 14.46 -4.51
N TYR A 233 24.25 13.19 -4.24
CA TYR A 233 24.88 12.49 -3.12
C TYR A 233 26.39 12.67 -3.22
N LEU A 234 27.02 12.39 -4.35
CA LEU A 234 28.46 12.56 -4.56
C LEU A 234 28.91 14.02 -4.81
N ASN A 235 28.16 14.98 -4.27
CA ASN A 235 28.48 16.41 -4.19
C ASN A 235 28.51 17.16 -5.54
N LEU A 236 27.81 16.67 -6.56
CA LEU A 236 27.59 17.42 -7.80
C LEU A 236 26.38 18.33 -7.64
N GLN A 237 26.49 19.57 -8.12
CA GLN A 237 25.35 20.46 -8.26
C GLN A 237 24.68 20.23 -9.61
N HIS A 238 23.48 20.79 -9.80
CA HIS A 238 22.97 20.96 -11.15
C HIS A 238 23.96 21.77 -11.98
N VAL A 239 24.09 21.50 -13.29
CA VAL A 239 25.09 22.17 -14.15
C VAL A 239 24.93 23.69 -14.24
N TRP A 240 23.74 24.21 -13.94
CA TRP A 240 23.45 25.66 -13.87
C TRP A 240 23.63 26.26 -12.46
N GLY A 241 24.08 25.45 -11.50
CA GLY A 241 24.39 25.84 -10.13
C GLY A 241 23.41 25.34 -9.07
N ASN A 242 23.64 25.77 -7.82
CA ASN A 242 22.97 25.28 -6.62
C ASN A 242 21.52 25.81 -6.43
N ASN A 243 20.65 25.54 -7.40
CA ASN A 243 19.21 25.84 -7.37
C ASN A 243 18.45 24.97 -8.37
N ASN A 244 17.12 25.03 -8.31
CA ASN A 244 16.23 24.18 -9.11
C ASN A 244 15.64 24.89 -10.36
N ASP A 245 16.18 26.06 -10.73
CA ASP A 245 15.57 26.97 -11.71
C ASP A 245 16.21 26.85 -13.12
N ALA A 246 16.15 25.64 -13.70
CA ALA A 246 16.67 25.38 -15.04
C ALA A 246 16.00 26.27 -16.11
N GLY A 247 16.82 26.85 -16.98
CA GLY A 247 16.43 27.71 -18.09
C GLY A 247 16.24 29.18 -17.73
N VAL A 248 16.46 29.58 -16.46
CA VAL A 248 16.17 30.93 -15.96
C VAL A 248 17.38 31.86 -16.02
N ALA A 249 18.46 31.53 -15.32
CA ALA A 249 19.66 32.37 -15.22
C ALA A 249 20.92 31.55 -15.47
N CYS A 250 21.91 32.15 -16.11
CA CYS A 250 23.23 31.54 -16.29
C CYS A 250 23.92 31.37 -14.93
N GLY A 251 24.43 30.18 -14.67
CA GLY A 251 25.16 29.85 -13.45
C GLY A 251 26.26 28.82 -13.68
N ASP A 252 26.87 28.42 -12.56
CA ASP A 252 28.07 27.59 -12.50
C ASP A 252 27.86 26.52 -11.43
N ASP A 253 28.25 25.28 -11.71
CA ASP A 253 28.20 24.14 -10.80
C ASP A 253 29.52 23.93 -10.03
N ALA A 254 30.48 24.84 -10.21
CA ALA A 254 31.82 24.80 -9.63
C ALA A 254 32.64 23.59 -10.09
N VAL A 255 32.47 23.19 -11.36
CA VAL A 255 33.29 22.20 -12.05
C VAL A 255 33.90 22.81 -13.32
N ASP A 256 35.21 23.06 -13.34
CA ASP A 256 35.87 23.80 -14.42
C ASP A 256 35.60 23.32 -15.87
N ASP A 257 35.30 22.03 -16.07
CA ASP A 257 35.08 21.45 -17.39
C ASP A 257 33.59 21.33 -17.81
N THR A 258 32.67 21.78 -16.96
CA THR A 258 31.26 22.00 -17.32
C THR A 258 31.11 23.48 -17.75
N PRO A 259 30.66 23.74 -18.99
CA PRO A 259 30.46 25.12 -19.41
C PRO A 259 29.33 25.80 -18.64
N ILE A 260 29.52 27.08 -18.29
CA ILE A 260 28.46 27.96 -17.76
C ILE A 260 27.20 27.83 -18.62
N THR A 261 26.09 27.51 -17.97
CA THR A 261 24.81 27.26 -18.62
C THR A 261 23.68 27.81 -17.76
N LYS A 262 22.54 28.09 -18.39
CA LYS A 262 21.29 28.35 -17.66
C LYS A 262 20.51 27.07 -17.36
N GLY A 263 20.96 25.92 -17.88
CA GLY A 263 20.27 24.65 -17.78
C GLY A 263 19.15 24.47 -18.81
N TYR A 264 18.81 23.22 -19.12
CA TYR A 264 17.70 22.86 -20.00
C TYR A 264 16.65 22.10 -19.20
N ASN A 265 15.36 22.34 -19.47
CA ASN A 265 14.28 21.80 -18.66
C ASN A 265 13.28 21.03 -19.51
N LEU A 266 13.33 19.69 -19.47
CA LEU A 266 12.40 18.79 -20.15
C LEU A 266 12.40 18.89 -21.69
N TYR A 267 13.52 19.29 -22.30
CA TYR A 267 13.73 19.20 -23.76
C TYR A 267 15.20 19.03 -24.12
N CYS A 268 15.47 18.59 -25.36
CA CYS A 268 16.82 18.49 -25.91
C CYS A 268 17.05 19.61 -26.94
N PRO A 269 17.95 20.59 -26.68
CA PRO A 269 18.15 21.74 -27.58
C PRO A 269 18.85 21.37 -28.89
N GLY A 270 19.58 20.25 -28.92
CA GLY A 270 20.40 19.84 -30.06
C GLY A 270 21.70 20.65 -30.20
N PRO A 271 22.51 20.32 -31.22
CA PRO A 271 23.92 20.74 -31.30
C PRO A 271 24.14 22.15 -31.88
N VAL A 272 23.09 22.95 -32.08
CA VAL A 272 23.16 24.22 -32.81
C VAL A 272 22.57 25.33 -31.95
N ASN A 273 23.30 26.45 -31.83
CA ASN A 273 22.90 27.65 -31.08
C ASN A 273 22.59 27.37 -29.59
N ASN A 274 23.36 26.48 -28.97
CA ASN A 274 23.28 26.17 -27.54
C ASN A 274 24.38 26.89 -26.73
N ASP A 275 24.82 28.06 -27.18
CA ASP A 275 25.87 28.91 -26.60
C ASP A 275 25.29 30.17 -25.94
N ILE A 276 24.27 29.98 -25.09
CA ILE A 276 23.39 31.05 -24.60
C ILE A 276 24.13 31.93 -23.58
N CYS A 277 24.81 31.32 -22.62
CA CYS A 277 25.47 32.01 -21.53
C CYS A 277 26.88 32.50 -21.89
N THR A 278 27.58 31.79 -22.76
CA THR A 278 28.92 32.16 -23.23
C THR A 278 29.01 32.01 -24.76
N PRO A 279 29.01 33.12 -25.52
CA PRO A 279 29.04 33.05 -26.99
C PRO A 279 30.20 32.22 -27.53
N GLY A 280 29.89 31.27 -28.42
CA GLY A 280 30.87 30.35 -29.02
C GLY A 280 31.28 29.17 -28.13
N VAL A 281 30.72 29.02 -26.93
CA VAL A 281 30.92 27.87 -26.05
C VAL A 281 29.60 27.13 -25.92
N ASN A 282 29.54 25.91 -26.48
CA ASN A 282 28.37 25.06 -26.37
C ASN A 282 28.10 24.70 -24.90
N GLU A 283 26.84 24.74 -24.47
CA GLU A 283 26.40 24.30 -23.16
C GLU A 283 26.18 22.78 -23.13
N ASN A 284 26.61 22.13 -22.05
CA ASN A 284 26.59 20.68 -21.92
C ASN A 284 25.22 20.14 -21.49
N TYR A 285 24.21 20.31 -22.34
CA TYR A 285 22.85 19.79 -22.11
C TYR A 285 22.79 18.25 -22.02
N GLN A 286 23.85 17.54 -22.44
CA GLN A 286 23.95 16.08 -22.35
C GLN A 286 24.48 15.59 -21.00
N ASN A 287 24.66 16.48 -20.03
CA ASN A 287 25.14 16.15 -18.70
C ASN A 287 24.05 15.48 -17.84
N TYR A 288 24.40 14.46 -17.06
CA TYR A 288 23.44 13.83 -16.13
C TYR A 288 22.91 14.79 -15.05
N MET A 289 23.63 15.86 -14.73
CA MET A 289 23.18 16.90 -13.78
C MET A 289 22.36 18.02 -14.44
N ASP A 290 21.90 17.83 -15.69
CA ASP A 290 20.95 18.70 -16.38
C ASP A 290 19.54 18.05 -16.42
N TYR A 291 18.45 18.82 -16.52
CA TYR A 291 17.07 18.32 -16.66
C TYR A 291 16.65 18.09 -18.11
N SER A 292 17.59 18.15 -19.05
CA SER A 292 17.36 17.71 -20.42
C SER A 292 16.98 16.22 -20.47
N TYR A 293 16.11 15.85 -21.41
CA TYR A 293 15.78 14.44 -21.67
C TYR A 293 16.82 13.70 -22.53
N CYS A 294 18.00 14.28 -22.75
CA CYS A 294 19.05 13.70 -23.60
C CYS A 294 20.42 13.60 -22.93
N SER A 295 20.42 13.49 -21.60
CA SER A 295 21.61 13.30 -20.77
C SER A 295 22.25 11.92 -20.96
N VAL A 296 23.55 11.90 -21.24
CA VAL A 296 24.31 10.68 -21.58
C VAL A 296 25.73 10.65 -21.01
N MET A 297 26.15 11.64 -20.21
CA MET A 297 27.53 11.69 -19.69
C MET A 297 27.71 12.47 -18.37
N TYR A 298 28.76 12.07 -17.64
CA TYR A 298 29.47 12.91 -16.67
C TYR A 298 30.78 13.43 -17.31
N THR A 299 31.31 14.53 -16.79
CA THR A 299 32.62 15.07 -17.19
C THR A 299 33.78 14.55 -16.32
N ALA A 300 35.02 14.83 -16.72
CA ALA A 300 36.22 14.45 -15.98
C ALA A 300 36.33 15.22 -14.66
N GLY A 301 35.96 16.51 -14.66
CA GLY A 301 35.86 17.33 -13.46
C GLY A 301 34.80 16.82 -12.49
N GLN A 302 33.62 16.43 -13.00
CA GLN A 302 32.57 15.83 -12.16
C GLN A 302 33.02 14.51 -11.53
N ARG A 303 33.68 13.62 -12.29
CA ARG A 303 34.33 12.43 -11.72
C ARG A 303 35.28 12.78 -10.58
N ASP A 304 36.13 13.79 -10.78
CA ASP A 304 37.15 14.16 -9.81
C ASP A 304 36.51 14.71 -8.52
N ARG A 305 35.45 15.50 -8.67
CA ARG A 305 34.61 15.99 -7.57
C ARG A 305 33.98 14.85 -6.77
N MET A 306 33.35 13.88 -7.44
CA MET A 306 32.77 12.70 -6.79
C MET A 306 33.82 11.85 -6.05
N ARG A 307 34.99 11.65 -6.66
CA ARG A 307 36.08 10.87 -6.05
C ARG A 307 36.71 11.60 -4.87
N ALA A 308 36.81 12.92 -4.92
CA ALA A 308 37.25 13.73 -3.80
C ALA A 308 36.32 13.57 -2.60
N THR A 309 35.00 13.61 -2.82
CA THR A 309 34.00 13.32 -1.78
C THR A 309 34.18 11.93 -1.16
N LEU A 310 34.53 10.93 -1.95
CA LEU A 310 34.84 9.58 -1.47
C LEU A 310 36.25 9.45 -0.83
N ASN A 311 37.02 10.51 -0.74
CA ASN A 311 38.30 10.54 0.00
C ASN A 311 38.29 11.52 1.18
N ASP A 312 37.22 12.29 1.32
CA ASP A 312 37.00 13.24 2.39
C ASP A 312 36.31 12.56 3.59
N ASP A 313 36.65 12.96 4.82
CA ASP A 313 36.09 12.38 6.04
C ASP A 313 34.71 12.94 6.41
N ILE A 314 34.26 14.00 5.74
CA ILE A 314 32.90 14.51 5.85
C ILE A 314 31.92 13.42 5.46
N SER A 315 30.90 13.29 6.28
CA SER A 315 29.86 12.25 6.23
C SER A 315 30.38 10.80 6.35
N GLY A 316 31.67 10.58 6.60
CA GLY A 316 32.28 9.25 6.69
C GLY A 316 32.22 8.44 5.40
N ARG A 317 31.96 9.09 4.26
CA ARG A 317 31.80 8.42 2.95
C ARG A 317 33.13 7.91 2.39
N ASN A 318 34.26 8.43 2.86
CA ASN A 318 35.57 7.86 2.56
C ASN A 318 35.72 6.38 2.96
N ASN A 319 34.97 5.91 3.95
CA ASN A 319 35.00 4.52 4.37
C ASN A 319 34.29 3.57 3.38
N LEU A 320 33.37 4.07 2.54
CA LEU A 320 32.54 3.25 1.65
C LEU A 320 33.36 2.31 0.75
N TRP A 321 34.45 2.82 0.17
CA TRP A 321 35.27 2.06 -0.79
C TRP A 321 36.52 1.42 -0.18
N GLN A 322 36.73 1.53 1.15
CA GLN A 322 37.93 0.98 1.78
C GLN A 322 37.90 -0.55 1.78
N PRO A 323 39.05 -1.24 1.57
CA PRO A 323 39.10 -2.71 1.59
C PRO A 323 38.54 -3.34 2.87
N ALA A 324 38.72 -2.69 4.02
CA ALA A 324 38.16 -3.13 5.29
C ALA A 324 36.62 -3.08 5.29
N ASN A 325 36.03 -2.02 4.74
CA ASN A 325 34.58 -1.90 4.60
C ASN A 325 34.02 -2.91 3.58
N GLN A 326 34.73 -3.15 2.48
CA GLN A 326 34.33 -4.17 1.51
C GLN A 326 34.31 -5.58 2.13
N ALA A 327 35.22 -5.88 3.08
CA ALA A 327 35.19 -7.13 3.85
C ALA A 327 34.02 -7.20 4.84
N TYR A 328 33.73 -6.06 5.49
CA TYR A 328 32.63 -5.91 6.45
C TYR A 328 31.26 -6.10 5.77
N THR A 329 31.07 -5.54 4.59
CA THR A 329 29.83 -5.63 3.80
C THR A 329 29.74 -6.87 2.90
N GLY A 330 30.88 -7.56 2.69
CA GLY A 330 30.97 -8.81 1.94
C GLY A 330 31.19 -8.68 0.44
N ILE A 331 31.33 -7.46 -0.10
CA ILE A 331 31.48 -7.21 -1.55
C ILE A 331 32.88 -7.53 -2.13
N ASN A 332 33.83 -7.99 -1.30
CA ASN A 332 35.19 -8.36 -1.73
C ASN A 332 35.43 -9.88 -1.83
N GLY A 333 34.39 -10.67 -2.09
CA GLY A 333 34.49 -12.13 -2.17
C GLY A 333 34.46 -12.85 -0.81
N ASN A 334 34.27 -12.12 0.29
CA ASN A 334 33.89 -12.68 1.60
C ASN A 334 32.38 -12.75 1.74
N GLU A 335 31.72 -13.27 0.70
CA GLU A 335 30.28 -13.33 0.58
C GLU A 335 29.70 -14.23 1.66
N VAL A 336 28.56 -13.83 2.24
CA VAL A 336 27.78 -14.66 3.15
C VAL A 336 26.45 -14.92 2.48
N THR A 337 26.17 -16.19 2.20
CA THR A 337 24.95 -16.62 1.53
C THR A 337 24.03 -17.35 2.51
N SER A 338 22.73 -17.32 2.22
CA SER A 338 21.74 -18.10 2.96
C SER A 338 20.62 -18.57 2.05
N ALA A 339 19.85 -19.52 2.56
CA ALA A 339 18.51 -19.76 2.06
C ALA A 339 17.65 -18.48 2.22
N PRO A 340 16.71 -18.21 1.31
CA PRO A 340 15.79 -17.08 1.41
C PRO A 340 14.90 -17.18 2.64
N GLU A 341 14.52 -16.06 3.24
CA GLU A 341 13.52 -16.01 4.31
C GLU A 341 12.15 -15.70 3.68
N PRO A 342 11.23 -16.68 3.57
CA PRO A 342 9.95 -16.44 2.93
C PRO A 342 9.06 -15.57 3.80
N ASP A 343 8.39 -14.64 3.14
CA ASP A 343 7.27 -13.89 3.67
C ASP A 343 6.27 -13.66 2.53
N PHE A 344 5.03 -13.32 2.85
CA PHE A 344 4.02 -13.02 1.84
C PHE A 344 2.84 -12.22 2.42
N TYR A 345 2.12 -11.58 1.51
CA TYR A 345 0.93 -10.78 1.80
C TYR A 345 -0.08 -10.85 0.65
N THR A 346 -1.24 -10.23 0.86
CA THR A 346 -2.26 -9.98 -0.17
C THR A 346 -2.77 -8.56 -0.04
N LEU A 347 -3.16 -7.96 -1.17
CA LEU A 347 -3.83 -6.65 -1.19
C LEU A 347 -5.34 -6.78 -0.87
N THR A 348 -5.88 -8.00 -0.91
CA THR A 348 -7.30 -8.28 -0.62
C THR A 348 -7.38 -9.34 0.48
N PRO A 349 -7.12 -8.98 1.75
CA PRO A 349 -7.14 -9.94 2.87
C PRO A 349 -8.55 -10.44 3.23
N PHE A 350 -9.59 -9.80 2.70
CA PHE A 350 -10.98 -10.18 2.93
C PHE A 350 -11.72 -10.41 1.62
N VAL A 351 -12.35 -11.58 1.48
CA VAL A 351 -13.05 -11.97 0.25
C VAL A 351 -14.30 -12.80 0.54
N CYS A 352 -15.22 -12.84 -0.42
CA CYS A 352 -16.32 -13.80 -0.39
C CYS A 352 -15.83 -15.20 -0.77
N PRO A 353 -16.52 -16.28 -0.35
CA PRO A 353 -16.21 -17.64 -0.77
C PRO A 353 -16.05 -17.79 -2.28
N GLY A 354 -15.06 -18.57 -2.71
CA GLY A 354 -14.76 -18.84 -4.12
C GLY A 354 -14.11 -17.68 -4.88
N THR A 355 -13.87 -16.53 -4.23
CA THR A 355 -13.17 -15.42 -4.87
C THR A 355 -11.68 -15.71 -5.00
N GLN A 356 -11.11 -15.47 -6.18
CA GLN A 356 -9.67 -15.56 -6.37
C GLN A 356 -8.94 -14.41 -5.67
N VAL A 357 -7.95 -14.76 -4.86
CA VAL A 357 -7.02 -13.86 -4.18
C VAL A 357 -5.64 -14.04 -4.78
N GLN A 358 -4.97 -12.93 -5.13
CA GLN A 358 -3.56 -12.98 -5.50
C GLN A 358 -2.70 -12.90 -4.25
N LEU A 359 -1.82 -13.88 -4.06
CA LEU A 359 -0.78 -13.82 -3.04
C LEU A 359 0.50 -13.24 -3.66
N LYS A 360 1.18 -12.40 -2.90
CA LYS A 360 2.43 -11.75 -3.29
C LYS A 360 3.57 -12.27 -2.41
N ALA A 361 4.57 -12.90 -3.00
CA ALA A 361 5.78 -13.27 -2.28
C ALA A 361 6.56 -12.02 -1.88
N ASN A 362 7.12 -12.03 -0.67
CA ASN A 362 7.89 -10.93 -0.08
C ASN A 362 9.18 -11.44 0.54
N VAL A 363 9.95 -12.20 -0.23
CA VAL A 363 11.14 -12.90 0.27
C VAL A 363 12.21 -11.91 0.74
N ARG A 364 12.86 -12.21 1.86
CA ARG A 364 13.92 -11.41 2.49
C ARG A 364 15.25 -12.16 2.54
N ARG A 365 16.32 -11.43 2.85
CA ARG A 365 17.72 -11.87 3.08
C ARG A 365 18.46 -12.48 1.88
N ALA A 366 17.79 -13.24 1.04
CA ALA A 366 18.41 -13.82 -0.13
C ALA A 366 17.39 -13.91 -1.26
N THR A 367 17.87 -13.81 -2.49
CA THR A 367 17.04 -13.95 -3.69
C THR A 367 16.54 -15.39 -3.78
N ALA A 368 15.22 -15.55 -3.92
CA ALA A 368 14.61 -16.84 -4.22
C ALA A 368 14.56 -17.06 -5.74
N ASN A 369 14.76 -18.32 -6.16
CA ASN A 369 14.60 -18.75 -7.54
C ASN A 369 13.56 -19.88 -7.69
N SER A 370 12.93 -20.30 -6.58
CA SER A 370 11.90 -21.31 -6.54
C SER A 370 10.91 -21.05 -5.40
N TRP A 371 9.64 -21.37 -5.66
CA TRP A 371 8.53 -21.22 -4.71
C TRP A 371 7.71 -22.50 -4.69
N ASN A 372 7.24 -22.86 -3.49
CA ASN A 372 6.26 -23.92 -3.31
C ASN A 372 5.23 -23.46 -2.28
N TRP A 373 3.99 -23.35 -2.74
CA TRP A 373 2.86 -22.93 -1.95
C TRP A 373 1.99 -24.13 -1.60
N THR A 374 1.49 -24.15 -0.37
CA THR A 374 0.41 -25.05 0.06
C THR A 374 -0.72 -24.22 0.64
N PHE A 375 -1.93 -24.48 0.14
CA PHE A 375 -3.14 -23.77 0.53
C PHE A 375 -4.10 -24.79 1.18
N GLU A 376 -4.12 -24.82 2.52
CA GLU A 376 -4.99 -25.75 3.24
C GLU A 376 -6.46 -25.38 2.99
N GLY A 377 -7.21 -26.25 2.30
CA GLY A 377 -8.60 -25.97 1.91
C GLY A 377 -8.76 -25.01 0.72
N GLY A 378 -7.68 -24.65 0.04
CA GLY A 378 -7.71 -23.77 -1.15
C GLY A 378 -7.79 -24.53 -2.48
N ASP A 379 -8.25 -23.84 -3.52
CA ASP A 379 -8.24 -24.27 -4.92
C ASP A 379 -7.44 -23.27 -5.79
N PRO A 380 -6.35 -23.69 -6.45
CA PRO A 380 -5.71 -25.00 -6.33
C PRO A 380 -5.14 -25.22 -4.92
N ALA A 381 -4.83 -26.47 -4.55
CA ALA A 381 -4.26 -26.79 -3.23
C ALA A 381 -2.75 -26.46 -3.11
N THR A 382 -2.05 -26.30 -4.25
CA THR A 382 -0.62 -25.97 -4.30
C THR A 382 -0.30 -25.09 -5.51
N SER A 383 0.84 -24.41 -5.48
CA SER A 383 1.37 -23.66 -6.63
C SER A 383 2.88 -23.53 -6.58
N THR A 384 3.53 -23.36 -7.74
CA THR A 384 4.96 -23.04 -7.86
C THR A 384 5.23 -21.66 -8.46
N ALA A 385 4.17 -20.89 -8.74
CA ALA A 385 4.31 -19.51 -9.18
C ALA A 385 4.80 -18.63 -8.02
N GLU A 386 5.61 -17.61 -8.32
CA GLU A 386 6.04 -16.62 -7.32
C GLU A 386 4.85 -15.89 -6.68
N ASN A 387 3.90 -15.44 -7.50
CA ASN A 387 2.71 -14.69 -7.07
C ASN A 387 1.42 -15.39 -7.53
N PRO A 388 1.00 -16.49 -6.86
CA PRO A 388 -0.11 -17.32 -7.31
C PRO A 388 -1.49 -16.71 -7.03
N PHE A 389 -2.51 -17.20 -7.73
CA PHE A 389 -3.91 -17.00 -7.36
C PHE A 389 -4.45 -18.25 -6.66
N VAL A 390 -5.27 -18.05 -5.63
CA VAL A 390 -5.97 -19.12 -4.89
C VAL A 390 -7.36 -18.64 -4.46
N SER A 391 -8.33 -19.54 -4.41
CA SER A 391 -9.65 -19.30 -3.82
C SER A 391 -9.93 -20.27 -2.68
N PHE A 392 -10.80 -19.86 -1.76
CA PHE A 392 -11.23 -20.65 -0.61
C PHE A 392 -12.75 -20.59 -0.51
N ASP A 393 -13.42 -21.74 -0.36
CA ASP A 393 -14.88 -21.81 -0.25
C ASP A 393 -15.37 -21.84 1.21
N GLY A 394 -14.52 -22.30 2.14
CA GLY A 394 -14.86 -22.36 3.57
C GLY A 394 -14.76 -20.99 4.24
N PRO A 395 -15.71 -20.60 5.11
CA PRO A 395 -15.57 -19.39 5.92
C PRO A 395 -14.37 -19.42 6.86
N GLY A 396 -13.94 -18.23 7.27
CA GLY A 396 -12.92 -18.05 8.29
C GLY A 396 -11.53 -17.88 7.69
N THR A 397 -10.53 -18.20 8.49
CA THR A 397 -9.11 -18.02 8.16
C THR A 397 -8.51 -19.33 7.68
N HIS A 398 -7.57 -19.26 6.74
CA HIS A 398 -6.97 -20.43 6.09
C HIS A 398 -5.45 -20.42 6.23
N ASN A 399 -4.87 -21.56 6.57
CA ASN A 399 -3.42 -21.71 6.63
C ASN A 399 -2.84 -21.70 5.21
N ILE A 400 -1.93 -20.77 4.98
CA ILE A 400 -1.15 -20.67 3.75
C ILE A 400 0.32 -20.85 4.12
N THR A 401 0.99 -21.79 3.44
CA THR A 401 2.42 -22.03 3.60
C THR A 401 3.16 -21.64 2.34
N LEU A 402 4.21 -20.83 2.48
CA LEU A 402 5.18 -20.54 1.43
C LEU A 402 6.53 -21.15 1.82
N THR A 403 7.08 -21.98 0.93
CA THR A 403 8.48 -22.39 0.95
C THR A 403 9.22 -21.70 -0.19
N ALA A 404 10.25 -20.93 0.13
CA ALA A 404 11.12 -20.28 -0.85
C ALA A 404 12.49 -20.97 -0.85
N GLY A 405 13.10 -21.08 -2.03
CA GLY A 405 14.40 -21.76 -2.21
C GLY A 405 15.36 -21.04 -3.12
N ASN A 406 16.65 -21.29 -2.90
CA ASN A 406 17.75 -21.01 -3.80
C ASN A 406 18.83 -22.11 -3.67
N ASP A 407 19.99 -21.91 -4.33
CA ASP A 407 21.08 -22.88 -4.33
C ASP A 407 21.69 -23.13 -2.93
N ASN A 408 21.43 -22.25 -1.96
CA ASN A 408 21.89 -22.37 -0.57
C ASN A 408 20.87 -23.07 0.35
N GLY A 409 19.69 -23.42 -0.15
CA GLY A 409 18.67 -24.16 0.59
C GLY A 409 17.29 -23.52 0.54
N THR A 410 16.42 -23.94 1.46
CA THR A 410 15.01 -23.53 1.52
C THR A 410 14.61 -23.20 2.95
N ASN A 411 13.73 -22.20 3.12
CA ASN A 411 12.99 -21.98 4.37
C ASN A 411 11.49 -21.93 4.08
N SER A 412 10.66 -22.06 5.12
CA SER A 412 9.19 -22.05 5.01
C SER A 412 8.53 -21.20 6.10
N ILE A 413 7.42 -20.54 5.77
CA ILE A 413 6.55 -19.83 6.71
C ILE A 413 5.09 -20.25 6.49
N THR A 414 4.32 -20.38 7.58
CA THR A 414 2.87 -20.63 7.54
C THR A 414 2.14 -19.50 8.25
N LYS A 415 1.14 -18.91 7.60
CA LYS A 415 0.28 -17.87 8.17
C LYS A 415 -1.20 -18.23 8.00
N ALA A 416 -1.99 -18.05 9.06
CA ALA A 416 -3.44 -18.30 9.06
C ALA A 416 -4.27 -17.05 8.73
N GLN A 417 -3.81 -15.86 9.15
CA GLN A 417 -4.60 -14.62 9.13
C GLN A 417 -4.44 -13.78 7.86
N VAL A 418 -3.84 -14.32 6.79
CA VAL A 418 -3.55 -13.55 5.56
C VAL A 418 -4.79 -13.40 4.68
N VAL A 419 -5.64 -14.43 4.63
CA VAL A 419 -6.92 -14.40 3.91
C VAL A 419 -8.01 -14.84 4.87
N THR A 420 -9.00 -13.97 5.04
CA THR A 420 -10.23 -14.26 5.78
C THR A 420 -11.39 -14.28 4.79
N VAL A 421 -12.02 -15.45 4.68
CA VAL A 421 -13.16 -15.69 3.81
C VAL A 421 -14.43 -15.42 4.61
N GLY A 422 -15.29 -14.55 4.09
CA GLY A 422 -16.62 -14.33 4.65
C GLY A 422 -17.47 -15.62 4.62
N SER A 423 -18.48 -15.73 5.47
CA SER A 423 -19.43 -16.84 5.38
C SER A 423 -20.33 -16.72 4.15
N ASN A 424 -20.57 -17.85 3.51
CA ASN A 424 -21.72 -17.99 2.63
C ASN A 424 -22.95 -18.02 3.54
N TRP A 425 -23.66 -16.91 3.56
CA TRP A 425 -24.91 -16.66 4.29
C TRP A 425 -24.78 -16.41 5.79
N SER A 426 -25.05 -15.15 6.16
CA SER A 426 -25.73 -14.75 7.40
C SER A 426 -25.12 -15.28 8.71
N GLU A 427 -23.98 -14.75 9.15
CA GLU A 427 -23.69 -14.80 10.60
C GLU A 427 -24.61 -13.87 11.40
N VAL A 428 -25.17 -12.85 10.74
CA VAL A 428 -26.24 -12.01 11.29
C VAL A 428 -27.33 -11.82 10.22
N PRO A 429 -28.51 -12.47 10.35
CA PRO A 429 -29.63 -12.19 9.48
C PRO A 429 -30.19 -10.79 9.82
N GLY A 430 -29.77 -9.79 9.08
CA GLY A 430 -30.22 -8.41 9.24
C GLY A 430 -29.44 -7.63 10.30
N LEU A 431 -30.16 -7.17 11.33
CA LEU A 431 -29.71 -6.13 12.27
C LEU A 431 -28.61 -6.64 13.21
N LEU A 432 -27.64 -5.77 13.52
CA LEU A 432 -26.54 -6.03 14.44
C LEU A 432 -26.73 -5.22 15.73
N ASN A 433 -26.39 -5.79 16.87
CA ASN A 433 -26.22 -5.07 18.11
C ASN A 433 -25.12 -5.73 18.95
N GLU A 434 -23.91 -5.19 18.86
CA GLU A 434 -22.71 -5.69 19.51
C GLU A 434 -22.23 -4.72 20.60
N PRO A 435 -22.49 -5.03 21.87
CA PRO A 435 -22.03 -4.25 23.02
C PRO A 435 -20.70 -4.76 23.59
N PHE A 436 -20.00 -5.67 22.90
CA PHE A 436 -18.71 -6.25 23.28
C PHE A 436 -18.61 -6.76 24.73
N ASN A 437 -19.70 -7.30 25.29
CA ASN A 437 -19.73 -7.74 26.69
C ASN A 437 -19.03 -9.07 26.98
N SER A 438 -18.35 -9.65 25.98
CA SER A 438 -17.54 -10.85 26.17
C SER A 438 -16.40 -10.87 25.17
N LEU A 439 -15.26 -11.44 25.57
CA LEU A 439 -14.13 -11.69 24.69
C LEU A 439 -14.53 -12.51 23.45
N SER A 440 -15.42 -13.50 23.63
CA SER A 440 -15.92 -14.33 22.53
C SER A 440 -16.69 -13.51 21.48
N ALA A 441 -17.44 -12.49 21.89
CA ALA A 441 -18.14 -11.62 20.95
C ALA A 441 -17.14 -10.75 20.18
N TYR A 442 -16.19 -10.12 20.89
CA TYR A 442 -15.11 -9.35 20.26
C TYR A 442 -14.28 -10.18 19.27
N GLN A 443 -13.95 -11.43 19.60
CA GLN A 443 -13.16 -12.32 18.73
C GLN A 443 -13.82 -12.66 17.39
N THR A 444 -15.12 -12.38 17.22
CA THR A 444 -15.79 -12.52 15.91
C THR A 444 -15.48 -11.37 14.94
N TRP A 445 -14.83 -10.30 15.42
CA TRP A 445 -14.48 -9.12 14.65
C TRP A 445 -13.02 -9.18 14.20
N PRO A 446 -12.76 -9.27 12.90
CA PRO A 446 -11.39 -9.26 12.40
C PRO A 446 -10.73 -7.91 12.65
N SER A 447 -9.49 -7.92 13.13
CA SER A 447 -8.63 -6.75 13.20
C SER A 447 -7.43 -6.90 12.27
N LEU A 448 -6.97 -5.78 11.71
CA LEU A 448 -5.71 -5.71 10.97
C LEU A 448 -4.81 -4.66 11.62
N ASN A 449 -3.61 -5.11 11.99
CA ASN A 449 -2.47 -4.28 12.35
C ASN A 449 -1.45 -4.44 11.21
N TYR A 450 -1.36 -3.44 10.33
CA TYR A 450 -0.61 -3.58 9.08
C TYR A 450 0.90 -3.48 9.27
N GLU A 451 1.36 -2.82 10.32
CA GLU A 451 2.78 -2.68 10.64
C GLU A 451 3.27 -3.76 11.63
N ASP A 452 2.38 -4.65 12.09
CA ASP A 452 2.66 -5.70 13.09
C ASP A 452 3.35 -5.15 14.35
N ASN A 453 2.90 -3.98 14.79
CA ASN A 453 3.48 -3.23 15.90
C ASN A 453 2.68 -3.42 17.21
N SER A 454 3.03 -2.68 18.26
CA SER A 454 2.33 -2.78 19.55
C SER A 454 1.01 -2.02 19.64
N THR A 455 0.62 -1.27 18.61
CA THR A 455 -0.71 -0.65 18.48
C THR A 455 -1.65 -1.64 17.84
N TYR A 456 -2.71 -2.04 18.53
CA TYR A 456 -3.67 -3.00 17.99
C TYR A 456 -5.03 -2.86 18.67
N TRP A 457 -6.07 -3.26 17.94
CA TRP A 457 -7.38 -3.47 18.53
C TRP A 457 -7.36 -4.69 19.45
N GLY A 458 -7.82 -4.50 20.67
CA GLY A 458 -8.07 -5.54 21.66
C GLY A 458 -9.40 -5.33 22.39
N TRP A 459 -9.59 -6.09 23.46
CA TRP A 459 -10.80 -6.08 24.28
C TRP A 459 -10.48 -5.81 25.74
N VAL A 460 -11.32 -5.02 26.41
CA VAL A 460 -11.24 -4.74 27.85
C VAL A 460 -12.62 -4.89 28.48
N ASP A 461 -12.68 -5.19 29.77
CA ASP A 461 -13.89 -5.67 30.46
C ASP A 461 -14.26 -4.87 31.72
N ASN A 462 -13.79 -3.62 31.81
CA ASN A 462 -13.97 -2.78 32.99
C ASN A 462 -14.39 -1.33 32.68
N VAL A 463 -14.53 -0.94 31.41
CA VAL A 463 -14.61 0.47 31.00
C VAL A 463 -15.60 0.75 29.87
N GLY A 464 -16.40 -0.23 29.44
CA GLY A 464 -17.44 -0.01 28.43
C GLY A 464 -18.52 1.00 28.85
N HIS A 465 -19.33 1.42 27.88
CA HIS A 465 -20.26 2.53 27.98
C HIS A 465 -21.47 2.22 28.85
N PHE A 466 -22.22 1.15 28.56
CA PHE A 466 -23.34 0.69 29.39
C PHE A 466 -22.99 -0.50 30.28
N ALA A 467 -22.16 -1.38 29.76
CA ALA A 467 -21.71 -2.60 30.40
C ALA A 467 -20.17 -2.64 30.26
N PRO A 468 -19.46 -3.46 31.04
CA PRO A 468 -18.07 -3.17 31.30
C PRO A 468 -17.14 -3.57 30.13
N GLY A 469 -17.62 -4.37 29.18
CA GLY A 469 -16.88 -4.79 27.98
C GLY A 469 -16.86 -3.74 26.88
N CYS A 470 -15.72 -3.51 26.23
CA CYS A 470 -15.62 -2.72 24.99
C CYS A 470 -14.37 -3.06 24.17
N ALA A 471 -14.35 -2.63 22.91
CA ALA A 471 -13.16 -2.71 22.06
C ALA A 471 -12.22 -1.52 22.35
N LYS A 472 -10.92 -1.79 22.46
CA LYS A 472 -9.90 -0.78 22.76
C LYS A 472 -8.77 -0.86 21.73
N LEU A 473 -8.39 0.27 21.18
CA LEU A 473 -7.13 0.46 20.45
C LEU A 473 -6.11 1.14 21.36
N ASN A 474 -4.94 0.53 21.56
CA ASN A 474 -3.91 1.01 22.49
C ASN A 474 -2.88 1.97 21.83
N ALA A 475 -3.37 2.99 21.14
CA ALA A 475 -2.54 3.94 20.40
C ALA A 475 -1.76 4.94 21.27
N SER A 476 -1.89 4.90 22.61
CA SER A 476 -1.07 5.73 23.49
C SER A 476 0.38 5.25 23.63
N GLN A 477 0.72 4.05 23.13
CA GLN A 477 2.04 3.41 23.32
C GLN A 477 3.03 3.67 22.16
N THR A 478 2.68 4.48 21.17
CA THR A 478 3.45 4.71 19.92
C THR A 478 4.75 5.52 20.10
N TYR A 479 5.25 5.68 21.32
CA TYR A 479 6.37 6.58 21.62
C TYR A 479 7.74 5.92 21.45
N ASP A 480 8.13 5.60 20.22
CA ASP A 480 9.54 5.35 19.89
C ASP A 480 10.21 6.68 19.47
N GLN A 481 10.75 7.39 20.46
CA GLN A 481 11.32 8.74 20.33
C GLN A 481 12.50 8.84 19.34
N VAL A 482 13.13 7.73 18.97
CA VAL A 482 14.44 7.77 18.28
C VAL A 482 14.28 7.93 16.76
N GLN A 483 13.13 7.56 16.19
CA GLN A 483 12.88 7.57 14.74
C GLN A 483 12.13 8.82 14.25
N ASP A 484 11.93 9.82 15.12
CA ASP A 484 10.96 10.90 14.90
C ASP A 484 11.57 12.31 14.92
N ILE A 485 12.89 12.42 14.87
CA ILE A 485 13.58 13.73 14.94
C ILE A 485 13.29 14.61 13.70
N PHE A 486 12.77 14.04 12.62
CA PHE A 486 12.43 14.79 11.41
C PHE A 486 10.95 15.18 11.32
N SER A 487 10.10 14.85 12.32
CA SER A 487 8.69 14.47 12.12
C SER A 487 7.62 15.52 11.93
N GLY A 488 7.88 16.84 12.07
CA GLY A 488 6.93 17.88 11.66
C GLY A 488 5.45 17.65 12.05
N ASN A 489 5.21 16.94 13.16
CA ASN A 489 3.90 16.50 13.69
C ASN A 489 3.10 15.44 12.89
N THR A 490 3.72 14.67 11.99
CA THR A 490 3.03 13.63 11.19
C THR A 490 3.62 12.23 11.41
N PHE A 491 3.23 11.57 12.49
CA PHE A 491 3.29 10.10 12.61
C PHE A 491 1.93 9.54 12.19
N SER A 492 1.89 8.49 11.36
CA SER A 492 0.62 7.82 11.04
C SER A 492 0.82 6.31 10.92
N ASP A 493 0.25 5.62 11.89
CA ASP A 493 -0.01 4.18 11.90
C ASP A 493 -1.52 3.97 11.69
N GLN A 494 -1.92 2.80 11.19
CA GLN A 494 -3.31 2.50 10.89
C GLN A 494 -3.70 1.13 11.36
N ASP A 495 -4.77 1.12 12.14
CA ASP A 495 -5.37 -0.09 12.68
C ASP A 495 -6.83 -0.18 12.30
N VAL A 496 -7.21 -1.37 11.88
CA VAL A 496 -8.55 -1.66 11.38
C VAL A 496 -9.26 -2.64 12.30
N LEU A 497 -10.51 -2.33 12.62
CA LEU A 497 -11.49 -3.27 13.19
C LEU A 497 -12.68 -3.38 12.23
N LEU A 498 -13.08 -4.62 11.92
CA LEU A 498 -14.14 -4.90 10.96
C LEU A 498 -15.33 -5.59 11.59
N THR A 499 -16.52 -5.23 11.14
CA THR A 499 -17.71 -6.01 11.44
C THR A 499 -17.63 -7.41 10.79
N PRO A 500 -18.38 -8.39 11.31
CA PRO A 500 -18.78 -9.57 10.55
C PRO A 500 -19.48 -9.20 9.22
N VAL A 501 -19.63 -10.18 8.34
CA VAL A 501 -20.39 -10.04 7.08
C VAL A 501 -21.89 -10.14 7.39
N MET A 502 -22.68 -9.25 6.79
CA MET A 502 -24.12 -9.14 7.04
C MET A 502 -24.92 -9.11 5.74
N ASP A 503 -26.10 -9.70 5.78
CA ASP A 503 -27.11 -9.56 4.73
C ASP A 503 -28.15 -8.51 5.13
N LEU A 504 -28.10 -7.37 4.44
CA LEU A 504 -29.00 -6.23 4.60
C LEU A 504 -29.93 -6.04 3.40
N SER A 505 -29.99 -7.00 2.48
CA SER A 505 -30.78 -6.92 1.22
C SER A 505 -32.26 -6.64 1.48
N ASN A 506 -32.79 -7.16 2.60
CA ASN A 506 -34.20 -7.02 2.98
C ASN A 506 -34.44 -5.98 4.11
N VAL A 507 -33.43 -5.15 4.42
CA VAL A 507 -33.53 -4.12 5.45
C VAL A 507 -33.71 -2.75 4.80
N SER A 508 -34.74 -2.02 5.19
CA SER A 508 -34.98 -0.63 4.78
C SER A 508 -34.70 0.34 5.94
N ASN A 509 -34.54 1.63 5.66
CA ASN A 509 -34.23 2.65 6.67
C ASN A 509 -32.99 2.30 7.53
N ILE A 510 -31.94 1.78 6.88
CA ILE A 510 -30.75 1.26 7.56
C ILE A 510 -30.00 2.41 8.23
N GLN A 511 -29.71 2.26 9.52
CA GLN A 511 -28.82 3.13 10.28
C GLN A 511 -27.68 2.32 10.88
N PHE A 512 -26.47 2.82 10.76
CA PHE A 512 -25.28 2.30 11.44
C PHE A 512 -24.91 3.26 12.56
N SER A 513 -24.76 2.76 13.78
CA SER A 513 -24.40 3.58 14.94
C SER A 513 -23.38 2.89 15.81
N PHE A 514 -22.60 3.65 16.54
CA PHE A 514 -21.65 3.15 17.53
C PHE A 514 -21.35 4.24 18.54
N TRP A 515 -20.87 3.83 19.70
CA TRP A 515 -20.33 4.73 20.72
C TRP A 515 -18.82 4.67 20.71
N PHE A 516 -18.19 5.82 20.96
CA PHE A 516 -16.74 5.88 21.07
C PHE A 516 -16.31 6.89 22.12
N ALA A 517 -15.11 6.71 22.65
CA ALA A 517 -14.48 7.64 23.57
C ALA A 517 -13.00 7.80 23.23
N TYR A 518 -12.52 9.05 23.20
CA TYR A 518 -11.17 9.38 22.80
C TYR A 518 -10.65 10.67 23.48
N LYS A 519 -9.34 10.70 23.70
CA LYS A 519 -8.57 11.81 24.28
C LYS A 519 -7.33 12.06 23.43
N THR A 520 -6.92 13.30 23.23
CA THR A 520 -5.63 13.63 22.57
C THR A 520 -4.56 13.97 23.60
N GLN A 521 -3.27 13.84 23.26
CA GLN A 521 -2.16 14.29 24.10
C GLN A 521 -1.74 15.75 23.84
N THR A 522 -2.24 16.40 22.79
CA THR A 522 -1.90 17.80 22.46
C THR A 522 -3.06 18.75 22.71
N ASN A 523 -2.74 19.98 23.10
CA ASN A 523 -3.69 21.09 23.22
C ASN A 523 -3.70 22.01 22.00
N VAL A 524 -2.86 21.73 20.99
CA VAL A 524 -2.75 22.49 19.75
C VAL A 524 -3.63 21.80 18.70
N ALA A 525 -4.70 22.47 18.28
CA ALA A 525 -5.68 21.87 17.36
C ALA A 525 -5.09 21.42 16.01
N ALA A 526 -4.06 22.12 15.52
CA ALA A 526 -3.37 21.76 14.27
C ALA A 526 -2.53 20.48 14.39
N ASP A 527 -2.16 20.09 15.61
CA ASP A 527 -1.32 18.92 15.88
C ASP A 527 -2.18 17.66 16.14
N ILE A 528 -3.51 17.81 16.21
CA ILE A 528 -4.45 16.69 16.30
C ILE A 528 -4.65 16.15 14.88
N THR A 529 -3.72 15.32 14.43
CA THR A 529 -3.69 14.74 13.09
C THR A 529 -4.37 13.37 13.02
N GLU A 530 -4.85 12.85 14.16
CA GLU A 530 -5.55 11.57 14.24
C GLU A 530 -6.90 11.58 13.53
N SER A 531 -7.32 10.39 13.07
CA SER A 531 -8.66 10.21 12.52
C SER A 531 -9.26 8.84 12.80
N LEU A 532 -10.58 8.79 12.92
CA LEU A 532 -11.35 7.55 12.86
C LEU A 532 -12.26 7.60 11.62
N GLU A 533 -11.93 6.77 10.65
CA GLU A 533 -12.65 6.65 9.39
C GLU A 533 -13.59 5.44 9.40
N ILE A 534 -14.83 5.69 8.98
CA ILE A 534 -15.87 4.68 8.86
C ILE A 534 -16.10 4.43 7.38
N SER A 535 -15.75 3.24 6.91
CA SER A 535 -16.00 2.81 5.53
C SER A 535 -16.97 1.63 5.51
N TYR A 536 -17.58 1.36 4.36
CA TYR A 536 -18.39 0.17 4.13
C TYR A 536 -17.95 -0.55 2.86
N SER A 537 -18.25 -1.83 2.79
CA SER A 537 -18.08 -2.69 1.64
C SER A 537 -19.40 -3.42 1.38
N THR A 538 -19.69 -3.68 0.10
CA THR A 538 -20.82 -4.51 -0.35
C THR A 538 -20.34 -5.77 -1.08
N ASP A 539 -19.05 -6.08 -0.98
CA ASP A 539 -18.35 -7.16 -1.67
C ASP A 539 -17.39 -7.92 -0.71
N CYS A 540 -17.84 -8.16 0.52
CA CYS A 540 -17.10 -8.86 1.60
C CYS A 540 -15.80 -8.20 2.08
N GLY A 541 -15.51 -6.97 1.67
CA GLY A 541 -14.29 -6.24 1.99
C GLY A 541 -13.28 -6.17 0.86
N LYS A 542 -13.66 -6.55 -0.37
CA LYS A 542 -12.81 -6.41 -1.56
C LYS A 542 -12.62 -4.95 -1.97
N SER A 543 -13.67 -4.13 -1.87
CA SER A 543 -13.62 -2.68 -2.05
C SER A 543 -14.28 -1.96 -0.89
N TRP A 544 -13.78 -0.76 -0.59
CA TRP A 544 -14.22 0.04 0.55
C TRP A 544 -14.56 1.46 0.12
N LEU A 545 -15.74 1.93 0.49
CA LEU A 545 -16.19 3.30 0.29
C LEU A 545 -16.26 4.03 1.63
N LEU A 546 -15.62 5.20 1.71
CA LEU A 546 -15.63 6.04 2.91
C LEU A 546 -17.03 6.63 3.11
N LYS A 547 -17.56 6.51 4.33
CA LYS A 547 -18.86 7.07 4.74
C LYS A 547 -18.72 8.28 5.64
N GLU A 548 -17.82 8.21 6.62
CA GLU A 548 -17.60 9.26 7.60
C GLU A 548 -16.12 9.28 8.03
N SER A 549 -15.61 10.45 8.41
CA SER A 549 -14.25 10.60 8.93
C SER A 549 -14.24 11.60 10.08
N LEU A 550 -14.08 11.11 11.31
CA LEU A 550 -13.91 11.96 12.49
C LEU A 550 -12.44 12.39 12.56
N THR A 551 -12.15 13.68 12.43
CA THR A 551 -10.77 14.20 12.37
C THR A 551 -10.56 15.34 13.35
N GLY A 552 -9.31 15.54 13.77
CA GLY A 552 -8.94 16.67 14.62
C GLY A 552 -9.79 16.77 15.88
N GLY A 553 -10.27 17.98 16.18
CA GLY A 553 -11.13 18.22 17.35
C GLY A 553 -12.46 17.45 17.34
N GLU A 554 -12.95 17.00 16.18
CA GLU A 554 -14.17 16.20 16.10
C GLU A 554 -13.97 14.82 16.71
N LEU A 555 -12.77 14.26 16.67
CA LEU A 555 -12.48 12.95 17.29
C LEU A 555 -12.42 13.05 18.82
N VAL A 556 -12.09 14.22 19.38
CA VAL A 556 -11.84 14.38 20.82
C VAL A 556 -13.16 14.44 21.61
N THR A 557 -13.38 13.48 22.52
CA THR A 557 -14.58 13.45 23.39
C THR A 557 -14.27 13.76 24.86
N ALA A 558 -13.05 13.46 25.32
CA ALA A 558 -12.65 13.58 26.73
C ALA A 558 -11.57 14.66 26.99
N GLY A 559 -11.32 15.55 26.03
CA GLY A 559 -10.32 16.62 26.11
C GLY A 559 -8.89 16.12 25.93
N ILE A 560 -7.97 16.59 26.79
CA ILE A 560 -6.51 16.44 26.62
C ILE A 560 -5.89 15.70 27.81
N GLY A 561 -4.90 14.84 27.57
CA GLY A 561 -4.07 14.25 28.62
C GLY A 561 -2.95 13.35 28.10
N ASN A 562 -1.82 13.36 28.81
CA ASN A 562 -0.55 12.74 28.36
C ASN A 562 -0.33 11.33 28.94
N ALA A 563 -1.28 10.81 29.69
CA ALA A 563 -1.26 9.43 30.20
C ALA A 563 -2.20 8.55 29.38
N ALA A 564 -1.97 7.23 29.41
CA ALA A 564 -2.89 6.27 28.81
C ALA A 564 -4.32 6.53 29.30
N TYR A 565 -5.22 6.75 28.35
CA TYR A 565 -6.57 7.19 28.61
C TYR A 565 -7.51 6.03 28.97
N THR A 566 -8.38 6.29 29.94
CA THR A 566 -9.48 5.40 30.32
C THR A 566 -10.79 6.19 30.37
N PRO A 567 -11.83 5.78 29.63
CA PRO A 567 -13.10 6.51 29.57
C PRO A 567 -13.82 6.66 30.90
N GLN A 568 -14.48 7.80 31.08
CA GLN A 568 -15.50 8.04 32.10
C GLN A 568 -16.89 8.08 31.45
N ALA A 569 -17.95 7.92 32.25
CA ALA A 569 -19.33 7.86 31.74
C ALA A 569 -19.73 9.07 30.85
N GLY A 570 -19.19 10.26 31.11
CA GLY A 570 -19.48 11.47 30.33
C GLY A 570 -18.64 11.63 29.05
N ASP A 571 -17.65 10.77 28.84
CA ASP A 571 -16.71 10.87 27.71
C ASP A 571 -17.25 10.20 26.45
N TRP A 572 -18.26 9.34 26.56
CA TRP A 572 -18.78 8.55 25.46
C TRP A 572 -19.66 9.40 24.54
N ARG A 573 -19.40 9.30 23.24
CA ARG A 573 -20.18 9.99 22.21
C ARG A 573 -20.71 9.00 21.18
N GLN A 574 -21.99 9.13 20.85
CA GLN A 574 -22.61 8.33 19.80
C GLN A 574 -22.41 8.97 18.42
N VAL A 575 -22.16 8.11 17.43
CA VAL A 575 -22.25 8.43 16.01
C VAL A 575 -23.41 7.65 15.41
N VAL A 576 -24.21 8.29 14.57
CA VAL A 576 -25.35 7.67 13.86
C VAL A 576 -25.28 8.06 12.39
N LEU A 577 -25.12 7.07 11.52
CA LEU A 577 -24.97 7.21 10.08
C LEU A 577 -26.17 6.59 9.36
N ASN A 578 -26.80 7.36 8.48
CA ASN A 578 -27.84 6.82 7.61
C ASN A 578 -27.20 6.08 6.42
N MET A 579 -27.55 4.81 6.27
CA MET A 579 -27.01 3.89 5.27
C MET A 579 -28.06 3.43 4.24
N SER A 580 -29.26 4.01 4.26
CA SER A 580 -30.39 3.58 3.44
C SER A 580 -30.04 3.48 1.94
N SER A 581 -30.47 2.40 1.28
CA SER A 581 -30.20 2.00 -0.12
C SER A 581 -28.74 1.76 -0.52
N ILE A 582 -27.76 2.31 0.21
CA ILE A 582 -26.33 2.19 -0.12
C ILE A 582 -25.79 0.80 0.22
N VAL A 583 -26.30 0.21 1.31
CA VAL A 583 -25.85 -1.08 1.83
C VAL A 583 -26.96 -2.14 1.80
N GLN A 584 -27.96 -2.01 0.93
CA GLN A 584 -28.98 -3.06 0.75
C GLN A 584 -28.43 -4.22 -0.10
N HIS A 585 -27.47 -4.93 0.46
CA HIS A 585 -26.74 -6.02 -0.18
C HIS A 585 -26.56 -7.19 0.80
N ASP A 586 -26.22 -8.36 0.27
CA ASP A 586 -26.07 -9.62 0.99
C ASP A 586 -24.66 -9.84 1.58
N HIS A 587 -23.70 -8.97 1.25
CA HIS A 587 -22.30 -9.08 1.63
C HIS A 587 -21.73 -7.79 2.21
N VAL A 588 -22.45 -7.20 3.17
CA VAL A 588 -22.10 -5.90 3.75
C VAL A 588 -21.12 -6.05 4.90
N ARG A 589 -20.12 -5.17 4.94
CA ARG A 589 -19.22 -4.97 6.09
C ARG A 589 -19.01 -3.49 6.36
N PHE A 590 -18.71 -3.16 7.61
CA PHE A 590 -18.21 -1.85 8.00
C PHE A 590 -16.79 -1.98 8.54
N ARG A 591 -16.00 -0.93 8.30
CA ARG A 591 -14.61 -0.79 8.71
C ARG A 591 -14.45 0.45 9.56
N PHE A 592 -13.95 0.24 10.78
CA PHE A 592 -13.35 1.27 11.61
C PHE A 592 -11.86 1.30 11.30
N ARG A 593 -11.38 2.36 10.66
CA ARG A 593 -9.96 2.57 10.42
C ARG A 593 -9.50 3.76 11.25
N TYR A 594 -8.69 3.49 12.25
CA TYR A 594 -8.00 4.54 12.98
C TYR A 594 -6.71 4.89 12.24
N LYS A 595 -6.41 6.18 12.10
CA LYS A 595 -5.10 6.67 11.71
C LYS A 595 -4.53 7.45 12.89
N SER A 596 -3.40 7.00 13.40
CA SER A 596 -2.72 7.69 14.48
C SER A 596 -2.04 8.97 13.98
N GLY A 597 -1.67 9.76 14.96
CA GLY A 597 -1.00 11.05 14.93
C GLY A 597 0.09 11.02 16.00
N LEU A 598 0.98 12.02 15.99
CA LEU A 598 2.09 12.08 16.96
C LEU A 598 1.60 12.14 18.41
N TYR A 599 0.41 12.70 18.64
CA TYR A 599 -0.16 12.95 19.96
C TYR A 599 -1.36 12.04 20.25
N SER A 600 -1.33 10.82 19.70
CA SER A 600 -2.40 9.84 19.85
C SER A 600 -2.54 9.32 21.29
N ASN A 601 -3.75 8.95 21.66
CA ASN A 601 -4.03 8.19 22.88
C ASN A 601 -4.90 6.97 22.55
N ASP A 602 -5.28 6.22 23.58
CA ASP A 602 -6.13 5.05 23.41
C ASP A 602 -7.54 5.45 22.90
N LEU A 603 -8.07 4.70 21.93
CA LEU A 603 -9.43 4.86 21.39
C LEU A 603 -10.31 3.68 21.85
N PHE A 604 -11.54 3.97 22.25
CA PHE A 604 -12.50 2.96 22.69
C PHE A 604 -13.73 2.98 21.79
N LEU A 605 -14.23 1.80 21.44
CA LEU A 605 -15.45 1.58 20.67
C LEU A 605 -16.38 0.64 21.43
N ASP A 606 -17.66 0.98 21.43
CA ASP A 606 -18.69 0.19 22.09
C ASP A 606 -20.06 0.32 21.41
N ASP A 607 -20.99 -0.57 21.76
CA ASP A 607 -22.40 -0.54 21.38
C ASP A 607 -22.61 -0.33 19.85
N VAL A 608 -21.91 -1.12 19.05
CA VAL A 608 -22.01 -1.04 17.59
C VAL A 608 -23.31 -1.67 17.13
N SER A 609 -24.16 -0.92 16.45
CA SER A 609 -25.47 -1.37 16.02
C SER A 609 -25.77 -1.03 14.57
N ILE A 610 -26.45 -1.96 13.90
CA ILE A 610 -27.13 -1.75 12.63
C ILE A 610 -28.60 -1.96 12.89
N SER A 611 -29.37 -0.89 12.71
CA SER A 611 -30.82 -0.89 12.88
C SER A 611 -31.50 -0.58 11.55
N GLY A 612 -32.77 -0.93 11.44
CA GLY A 612 -33.57 -0.73 10.24
C GLY A 612 -34.90 -1.43 10.34
N THR A 613 -35.74 -1.19 9.35
CA THR A 613 -37.01 -1.91 9.20
C THR A 613 -36.75 -3.16 8.37
N VAL A 614 -36.77 -4.32 9.01
CA VAL A 614 -36.80 -5.60 8.31
C VAL A 614 -38.15 -5.72 7.60
N GLY A 615 -38.13 -5.65 6.27
CA GLY A 615 -39.31 -5.94 5.49
C GLY A 615 -39.49 -7.46 5.45
N ILE A 616 -40.67 -7.95 5.79
CA ILE A 616 -41.13 -9.15 5.10
C ILE A 616 -41.44 -8.64 3.71
N THR A 617 -40.53 -8.83 2.76
CA THR A 617 -40.84 -8.55 1.37
C THR A 617 -41.96 -9.53 0.99
N GLU A 618 -43.23 -9.11 1.14
CA GLU A 618 -44.34 -9.68 0.39
C GLU A 618 -44.03 -9.37 -1.06
N ASN A 619 -43.23 -10.23 -1.67
CA ASN A 619 -42.89 -10.07 -3.07
C ASN A 619 -44.20 -10.31 -3.83
N ALA A 620 -44.79 -9.27 -4.40
CA ALA A 620 -46.11 -9.33 -5.05
C ALA A 620 -46.18 -10.31 -6.25
N GLN A 621 -45.05 -10.93 -6.61
CA GLN A 621 -44.96 -12.02 -7.60
C GLN A 621 -45.13 -13.43 -7.00
N ALA A 622 -45.11 -13.58 -5.68
CA ALA A 622 -45.31 -14.85 -4.98
C ALA A 622 -46.80 -15.10 -4.73
N ALA A 623 -47.51 -15.44 -5.80
CA ALA A 623 -48.87 -15.95 -5.79
C ALA A 623 -49.98 -15.05 -5.19
N SER A 624 -51.15 -15.03 -5.83
CA SER A 624 -52.33 -14.48 -5.16
C SER A 624 -52.92 -15.55 -4.22
N MET A 625 -53.30 -15.18 -2.99
CA MET A 625 -53.92 -16.10 -2.04
C MET A 625 -55.15 -15.46 -1.40
N SER A 626 -56.26 -16.19 -1.34
CA SER A 626 -57.49 -15.76 -0.66
C SER A 626 -58.13 -16.90 0.12
N LEU A 627 -58.77 -16.55 1.24
CA LEU A 627 -59.38 -17.48 2.21
C LEU A 627 -60.86 -17.16 2.37
N PHE A 628 -61.75 -18.11 2.11
CA PHE A 628 -63.19 -17.92 2.30
C PHE A 628 -63.93 -19.20 2.74
N PRO A 629 -64.84 -19.15 3.73
CA PRO A 629 -65.12 -18.02 4.61
C PRO A 629 -64.01 -17.83 5.66
N ASN A 630 -63.79 -16.59 6.09
CA ASN A 630 -62.89 -16.25 7.18
C ASN A 630 -63.53 -15.14 8.04
N PRO A 631 -64.04 -15.43 9.26
CA PRO A 631 -63.82 -16.66 10.04
C PRO A 631 -64.52 -17.93 9.49
N ALA A 632 -63.87 -19.08 9.63
CA ALA A 632 -64.35 -20.40 9.23
C ALA A 632 -64.96 -21.16 10.42
N THR A 633 -66.07 -21.88 10.22
CA THR A 633 -66.79 -22.66 11.28
C THR A 633 -66.76 -24.18 11.04
N GLY A 634 -65.83 -24.66 10.22
CA GLY A 634 -65.63 -26.09 9.94
C GLY A 634 -65.00 -26.38 8.57
N ARG A 635 -65.18 -25.48 7.60
CA ARG A 635 -64.50 -25.54 6.30
C ARG A 635 -63.93 -24.20 5.90
N VAL A 636 -62.80 -24.23 5.19
CA VAL A 636 -62.21 -23.05 4.53
C VAL A 636 -61.83 -23.42 3.11
N SER A 637 -62.14 -22.54 2.18
CA SER A 637 -61.65 -22.59 0.81
C SER A 637 -60.44 -21.67 0.69
N ILE A 638 -59.31 -22.24 0.24
CA ILE A 638 -58.06 -21.52 0.03
C ILE A 638 -57.82 -21.49 -1.47
N THR A 639 -57.86 -20.31 -2.07
CA THR A 639 -57.55 -20.13 -3.49
C THR A 639 -56.14 -19.56 -3.59
N VAL A 640 -55.27 -20.24 -4.32
CA VAL A 640 -53.87 -19.88 -4.55
C VAL A 640 -53.64 -19.82 -6.06
N ASP A 641 -53.14 -18.71 -6.59
CA ASP A 641 -52.73 -18.59 -7.99
C ASP A 641 -51.22 -18.33 -8.07
N LEU A 642 -50.46 -19.35 -8.47
CA LEU A 642 -48.99 -19.25 -8.63
C LEU A 642 -48.57 -18.62 -9.97
N GLY A 643 -49.51 -18.22 -10.84
CA GLY A 643 -49.19 -17.72 -12.18
C GLY A 643 -48.53 -18.79 -13.06
N THR A 644 -47.53 -18.39 -13.86
CA THR A 644 -46.87 -19.25 -14.87
C THR A 644 -45.58 -19.93 -14.41
N ALA A 645 -45.17 -19.78 -13.15
CA ALA A 645 -43.87 -20.28 -12.68
C ALA A 645 -43.95 -21.09 -11.37
N GLY A 646 -43.52 -22.36 -11.46
CA GLY A 646 -43.01 -23.14 -10.34
C GLY A 646 -43.99 -24.03 -9.57
N THR A 647 -43.43 -24.82 -8.65
CA THR A 647 -44.13 -25.52 -7.58
C THR A 647 -43.97 -24.73 -6.28
N GLY A 648 -45.02 -24.61 -5.50
CA GLY A 648 -45.00 -24.00 -4.17
C GLY A 648 -45.52 -24.95 -3.09
N THR A 649 -45.41 -24.53 -1.84
CA THR A 649 -45.92 -25.24 -0.68
C THR A 649 -46.87 -24.34 0.09
N LEU A 650 -48.11 -24.77 0.26
CA LEU A 650 -49.07 -24.17 1.17
C LEU A 650 -48.92 -24.82 2.55
N THR A 651 -48.82 -24.02 3.61
CA THR A 651 -48.67 -24.48 4.99
C THR A 651 -49.63 -23.71 5.91
N ILE A 652 -50.37 -24.41 6.75
CA ILE A 652 -51.18 -23.82 7.83
C ILE A 652 -50.45 -24.06 9.14
N MET A 653 -50.21 -23.00 9.91
CA MET A 653 -49.52 -23.04 11.19
C MET A 653 -50.34 -22.36 12.28
N ASP A 654 -50.22 -22.83 13.51
CA ASP A 654 -50.75 -22.08 14.67
C ASP A 654 -49.86 -20.88 15.03
N MET A 655 -50.29 -20.06 15.99
CA MET A 655 -49.53 -18.89 16.44
C MET A 655 -48.18 -19.23 17.14
N MET A 656 -47.93 -20.51 17.45
CA MET A 656 -46.68 -21.00 18.01
C MET A 656 -45.76 -21.60 16.93
N GLY A 657 -46.15 -21.54 15.64
CA GLY A 657 -45.38 -22.06 14.52
C GLY A 657 -45.52 -23.57 14.29
N ARG A 658 -46.42 -24.25 15.01
CA ARG A 658 -46.66 -25.69 14.78
C ARG A 658 -47.47 -25.88 13.50
N ILE A 659 -46.97 -26.72 12.61
CA ILE A 659 -47.62 -27.01 11.32
C ILE A 659 -48.83 -27.91 11.56
N ALA A 660 -50.00 -27.42 11.18
CA ALA A 660 -51.26 -28.15 11.21
C ALA A 660 -51.59 -28.81 9.86
N TYR A 661 -51.12 -28.22 8.75
CA TYR A 661 -51.36 -28.74 7.41
C TYR A 661 -50.26 -28.30 6.45
N THR A 662 -49.91 -29.14 5.48
CA THR A 662 -49.03 -28.77 4.37
C THR A 662 -49.46 -29.47 3.09
N GLN A 663 -49.37 -28.78 1.95
CA GLN A 663 -49.67 -29.32 0.64
C GLN A 663 -48.87 -28.62 -0.46
N ALA A 664 -48.36 -29.40 -1.43
CA ALA A 664 -47.76 -28.86 -2.64
C ALA A 664 -48.85 -28.23 -3.54
N VAL A 665 -48.56 -27.05 -4.06
CA VAL A 665 -49.36 -26.32 -5.05
C VAL A 665 -48.54 -26.17 -6.33
N HIS A 666 -49.20 -26.28 -7.48
CA HIS A 666 -48.55 -26.24 -8.80
C HIS A 666 -48.99 -25.00 -9.59
N GLN A 667 -48.30 -24.70 -10.69
CA GLN A 667 -48.58 -23.58 -11.58
C GLN A 667 -50.08 -23.40 -11.92
N GLY A 668 -50.53 -22.15 -12.02
CA GLY A 668 -51.93 -21.77 -12.23
C GLY A 668 -52.74 -21.60 -10.93
N GLU A 669 -54.05 -21.42 -11.08
CA GLU A 669 -54.99 -21.28 -9.97
C GLU A 669 -55.39 -22.65 -9.39
N ALA A 670 -55.11 -22.85 -8.10
CA ALA A 670 -55.49 -24.00 -7.31
C ALA A 670 -56.49 -23.60 -6.23
N LYS A 671 -57.62 -24.30 -6.15
CA LYS A 671 -58.62 -24.12 -5.10
C LYS A 671 -58.65 -25.34 -4.19
N LEU A 672 -58.46 -25.11 -2.90
CA LEU A 672 -58.34 -26.14 -1.87
C LEU A 672 -59.46 -25.97 -0.85
N ASP A 673 -60.42 -26.88 -0.86
CA ASP A 673 -61.50 -26.92 0.12
C ASP A 673 -61.14 -27.85 1.28
N LEU A 674 -60.78 -27.26 2.42
CA LEU A 674 -60.30 -27.99 3.60
C LEU A 674 -61.41 -28.15 4.63
N ASP A 675 -61.53 -29.38 5.16
CA ASP A 675 -62.38 -29.72 6.30
C ASP A 675 -61.55 -29.65 7.58
N LEU A 676 -61.70 -28.57 8.33
CA LEU A 676 -60.84 -28.22 9.47
C LEU A 676 -60.94 -29.26 10.60
N ALA A 677 -62.12 -29.86 10.78
CA ALA A 677 -62.34 -30.89 11.79
C ALA A 677 -61.57 -32.18 11.47
N ARG A 678 -61.48 -32.56 10.20
CA ARG A 678 -60.70 -33.72 9.75
C ARG A 678 -59.19 -33.50 9.84
N LEU A 679 -58.75 -32.25 9.80
CA LEU A 679 -57.35 -31.86 9.96
C LEU A 679 -56.94 -31.60 11.42
N SER A 680 -57.84 -31.85 12.39
CA SER A 680 -57.62 -31.57 13.81
C SER A 680 -57.26 -30.09 14.09
N ILE A 681 -57.73 -29.17 13.25
CA ILE A 681 -57.57 -27.72 13.43
C ILE A 681 -58.71 -27.24 14.34
N SER A 682 -58.40 -26.96 15.61
CA SER A 682 -59.36 -26.45 16.61
C SER A 682 -59.62 -24.95 16.45
N SER A 683 -60.68 -24.44 17.07
CA SER A 683 -60.97 -22.99 17.13
C SER A 683 -59.75 -22.20 17.61
N GLY A 684 -59.41 -21.12 16.90
CA GLY A 684 -58.17 -20.39 17.11
C GLY A 684 -57.79 -19.49 15.93
N VAL A 685 -56.62 -18.86 16.04
CA VAL A 685 -56.01 -18.07 14.97
C VAL A 685 -54.84 -18.86 14.39
N TYR A 686 -54.79 -18.94 13.07
CA TYR A 686 -53.76 -19.63 12.31
C TYR A 686 -53.18 -18.71 11.24
N MET A 687 -51.96 -19.01 10.82
CA MET A 687 -51.29 -18.36 9.68
C MET A 687 -51.27 -19.36 8.52
N VAL A 688 -51.82 -18.95 7.38
CA VAL A 688 -51.77 -19.71 6.13
C VAL A 688 -50.68 -19.09 5.27
N ARG A 689 -49.63 -19.84 4.97
CA ARG A 689 -48.49 -19.39 4.16
C ARG A 689 -48.45 -20.16 2.86
N VAL A 690 -48.23 -19.48 1.75
CA VAL A 690 -47.78 -20.09 0.48
C VAL A 690 -46.36 -19.61 0.18
N GLU A 691 -45.47 -20.52 -0.19
CA GLU A 691 -44.07 -20.25 -0.49
C GLU A 691 -43.64 -20.98 -1.76
N ASN A 692 -42.88 -20.33 -2.64
CA ASN A 692 -42.25 -20.92 -3.82
C ASN A 692 -40.80 -20.39 -3.96
N GLY A 693 -40.07 -20.84 -4.98
CA GLY A 693 -38.70 -20.38 -5.25
C GLY A 693 -38.55 -18.89 -5.61
N PHE A 694 -39.64 -18.14 -5.68
CA PHE A 694 -39.69 -16.71 -6.04
C PHE A 694 -40.23 -15.80 -4.91
N GLY A 695 -40.76 -16.38 -3.82
CA GLY A 695 -41.15 -15.65 -2.61
C GLY A 695 -42.24 -16.36 -1.79
N GLN A 696 -42.78 -15.66 -0.79
CA GLN A 696 -43.83 -16.16 0.11
C GLN A 696 -44.93 -15.12 0.36
N ARG A 697 -46.15 -15.60 0.63
CA ARG A 697 -47.31 -14.80 1.04
C ARG A 697 -48.01 -15.46 2.23
N THR A 698 -48.44 -14.67 3.20
CA THR A 698 -49.10 -15.18 4.42
C THR A 698 -50.43 -14.46 4.68
N GLU A 699 -51.50 -15.22 4.91
CA GLU A 699 -52.83 -14.71 5.25
C GLU A 699 -53.29 -15.26 6.60
N LYS A 700 -54.05 -14.48 7.36
CA LYS A 700 -54.58 -14.88 8.67
C LYS A 700 -55.86 -15.69 8.50
N LEU A 701 -55.94 -16.88 9.09
CA LEU A 701 -57.17 -17.69 9.18
C LEU A 701 -57.72 -17.68 10.61
N VAL A 702 -59.00 -17.33 10.77
CA VAL A 702 -59.72 -17.41 12.05
C VAL A 702 -60.68 -18.58 12.00
N VAL A 703 -60.54 -19.53 12.94
CA VAL A 703 -61.43 -20.69 13.08
C VAL A 703 -62.28 -20.52 14.34
N ARG A 704 -63.60 -20.61 14.20
CA ARG A 704 -64.58 -20.47 15.30
C ARG A 704 -65.17 -21.79 15.70
#